data_AF-A0A1G2XU76-F1
#
_entry.id   AF-A0A1G2XU76-F1
#
_cell.length_a   1.000
_cell.length_b   1.000
_cell.length_c   1.000
_cell.angle_alpha   90.00
_cell.angle_beta   90.00
_cell.angle_gamma   90.00
#
_symmetry.space_group_name_H-M   'P 1'
#
loop_
_entity.id
_entity.type
_entity.pdbx_description
1 polymer ?
#
loop_
_entity_poly.entity_id
_entity_poly.type
_entity_poly.pdbx_seq_one_letter_code
_entity_poly.pdbx_strand_id
1 'polypeptide(L)'
;MAGSYQVSDYSGIESKGDKHDSIYGGEAFYSVGAERTLKEKIADVHGYDSRQVSFIDDLENFFNDKEKYQHAAQKFKTYVKCHINPPQNAESVIDELMNSGYIMALERLSAPNSSNDLKFYKRYAANRGVTRPQAMLFGPNGTVRQAFSIWKIQEALRGQHRAKEKPHNHQTMKVYNEAAFNTYSIPEIKNKHGDYEQVDISADNNKLPDGLEGQIAKSFNRNPNLRGYYVGTKRLSGDLSYKIVEAMAIEFLAKQNDYKPIRLRTSQLEDVIVKANEAGKDAFVELYNISGKDDKFFEYYWDKARKTLNDYAITLWQKRDCFRQAIAKRKAKPFPGTIYINNGRYYWLPKKDEKPLALIPESRKNKLPGSLLKNEPGGYFWWMPYLKFRRRLIPEGQKTATKDYKIAKKLQQKEWEKIQKYEPKIAEKLMNVRICGRATKHKPTACKIAKKLWHQIQENDPEKAARIMYDGRPEKTKPDIDKVWPCWAEEKERLLSMKNEPQMPIVYPEQAIHDECKYGLRVPKKLEKIVEKIKNVDWLKRDAMLVFEDKALPVPREIAIKSNGKEWTNEQEKYGKRFVMQGCTCIDRDTGRIRIDIYSPGFGKPRILTEKVYQVVYEIIRETSPKTLRAIQKWYDKGTKTGADSTIPISEAFAKTMAIKETGLPTDIPSNVVKYAQKIFSDKCKVEPSVIEKIKSKLTG
;
A
#
# COMPACT_ATOMS: atom_id res chain seq x y z
N MET A 1 -71.22 -10.82 -18.21
CA MET A 1 -71.67 -10.89 -19.61
C MET A 1 -71.43 -9.51 -20.20
N ALA A 2 -70.26 -9.26 -20.79
CA ALA A 2 -69.86 -9.60 -22.16
C ALA A 2 -70.48 -8.64 -23.20
N GLY A 3 -69.60 -7.88 -23.85
CA GLY A 3 -69.83 -7.04 -25.02
C GLY A 3 -68.89 -5.82 -24.99
N SER A 4 -68.35 -5.27 -26.08
CA SER A 4 -67.91 -5.70 -27.42
C SER A 4 -67.46 -4.42 -28.15
N TYR A 5 -66.43 -4.50 -29.02
CA TYR A 5 -65.99 -3.51 -30.05
C TYR A 5 -65.39 -2.16 -29.55
N GLN A 6 -64.48 -1.43 -30.20
CA GLN A 6 -63.74 -1.40 -31.50
C GLN A 6 -62.49 -0.47 -31.29
N VAL A 7 -61.27 -0.77 -31.74
CA VAL A 7 -60.54 -0.36 -32.99
C VAL A 7 -60.13 1.14 -33.12
N SER A 8 -58.86 1.33 -33.51
CA SER A 8 -58.13 2.52 -34.06
C SER A 8 -57.64 3.59 -33.05
N ASP A 9 -56.47 4.23 -33.15
CA ASP A 9 -55.60 4.54 -34.29
C ASP A 9 -54.09 4.72 -33.95
N TYR A 10 -53.31 4.64 -35.03
CA TYR A 10 -51.86 4.80 -35.19
C TYR A 10 -51.32 6.23 -34.95
N SER A 11 -50.08 6.32 -34.44
CA SER A 11 -48.96 7.21 -34.83
C SER A 11 -47.96 7.27 -33.65
N GLY A 12 -46.70 6.86 -33.73
CA GLY A 12 -45.70 7.15 -34.75
C GLY A 12 -44.76 8.21 -34.19
N ILE A 13 -43.56 7.83 -33.70
CA ILE A 13 -42.31 8.59 -33.79
C ILE A 13 -41.15 7.62 -33.54
N GLU A 14 -40.25 7.63 -34.51
CA GLU A 14 -38.97 6.93 -34.58
C GLU A 14 -38.05 7.32 -33.41
N SER A 15 -37.32 6.35 -32.86
CA SER A 15 -35.93 6.61 -32.48
C SER A 15 -35.05 5.51 -33.04
N LYS A 16 -34.24 5.92 -34.01
CA LYS A 16 -33.17 5.19 -34.70
C LYS A 16 -32.44 4.23 -33.76
N GLY A 17 -32.30 3.00 -34.23
CA GLY A 17 -31.40 2.04 -33.62
C GLY A 17 -29.95 2.48 -33.80
N ASP A 18 -29.17 2.32 -32.74
CA ASP A 18 -27.76 2.00 -32.86
C ASP A 18 -27.59 0.56 -32.36
N LYS A 19 -27.38 -0.34 -33.33
CA LYS A 19 -26.74 -1.63 -33.10
C LYS A 19 -25.32 -1.34 -32.66
N HIS A 20 -25.06 -1.36 -31.36
CA HIS A 20 -23.71 -1.56 -30.86
C HIS A 20 -23.50 -3.05 -30.67
N ASP A 21 -22.89 -3.66 -31.68
CA ASP A 21 -22.28 -4.97 -31.56
C ASP A 21 -21.31 -4.98 -30.38
N SER A 22 -21.59 -5.90 -29.47
CA SER A 22 -20.81 -6.22 -28.29
C SER A 22 -19.48 -6.85 -28.70
N ILE A 23 -18.42 -6.05 -28.86
CA ILE A 23 -17.06 -6.54 -29.06
C ILE A 23 -16.11 -5.82 -28.09
N TYR A 24 -16.33 -5.96 -26.78
CA TYR A 24 -15.33 -5.65 -25.74
C TYR A 24 -15.56 -6.54 -24.50
N GLY A 25 -15.11 -7.79 -24.60
CA GLY A 25 -15.29 -8.86 -23.60
C GLY A 25 -14.45 -8.75 -22.32
N GLY A 26 -14.34 -7.59 -21.70
CA GLY A 26 -13.61 -7.44 -20.42
C GLY A 26 -14.41 -6.77 -19.31
N GLU A 27 -15.11 -5.68 -19.62
CA GLU A 27 -15.88 -4.91 -18.62
C GLU A 27 -17.26 -5.53 -18.31
N ALA A 28 -17.77 -6.42 -19.16
CA ALA A 28 -19.10 -7.04 -19.00
C ALA A 28 -19.13 -8.19 -17.97
N PHE A 29 -18.02 -8.91 -17.78
CA PHE A 29 -18.02 -10.20 -17.09
C PHE A 29 -18.53 -10.14 -15.64
N TYR A 30 -18.25 -9.05 -14.91
CA TYR A 30 -18.68 -8.90 -13.50
C TYR A 30 -19.18 -7.50 -13.15
N SER A 31 -19.70 -6.74 -14.12
CA SER A 31 -20.29 -5.43 -13.82
C SER A 31 -21.48 -5.58 -12.86
N VAL A 32 -21.57 -4.66 -11.90
CA VAL A 32 -22.62 -4.64 -10.89
C VAL A 32 -23.88 -4.02 -11.49
N GLY A 33 -24.51 -4.72 -12.42
CA GLY A 33 -25.89 -4.50 -12.84
C GLY A 33 -26.87 -5.15 -11.86
N ALA A 34 -28.01 -4.48 -11.63
CA ALA A 34 -29.01 -4.83 -10.61
C ALA A 34 -29.85 -6.09 -10.91
N GLU A 35 -29.73 -6.65 -12.12
CA GLU A 35 -30.69 -7.64 -12.64
C GLU A 35 -30.29 -9.11 -12.39
N ARG A 36 -29.04 -9.40 -12.01
CA ARG A 36 -28.55 -10.77 -11.75
C ARG A 36 -27.61 -10.83 -10.54
N THR A 37 -27.74 -11.89 -9.76
CA THR A 37 -26.89 -12.19 -8.59
C THR A 37 -25.46 -12.50 -9.02
N LEU A 38 -24.49 -12.33 -8.12
CA LEU A 38 -23.08 -12.66 -8.42
C LEU A 38 -22.89 -14.15 -8.71
N LYS A 39 -23.69 -14.97 -8.01
CA LYS A 39 -23.68 -16.41 -8.16
C LYS A 39 -24.03 -16.80 -9.59
N GLU A 40 -25.10 -16.23 -10.14
CA GLU A 40 -25.50 -16.44 -11.54
C GLU A 40 -24.42 -15.97 -12.52
N LYS A 41 -23.81 -14.80 -12.28
CA LYS A 41 -22.74 -14.29 -13.16
C LYS A 41 -21.48 -15.16 -13.15
N ILE A 42 -21.09 -15.69 -11.99
CA ILE A 42 -19.95 -16.61 -11.89
C ILE A 42 -20.32 -17.99 -12.45
N ALA A 43 -21.57 -18.42 -12.29
CA ALA A 43 -22.08 -19.66 -12.87
C ALA A 43 -22.12 -19.63 -14.39
N ASP A 44 -22.50 -18.50 -14.98
CA ASP A 44 -22.53 -18.31 -16.44
C ASP A 44 -21.11 -18.40 -17.06
N VAL A 45 -20.06 -18.08 -16.29
CA VAL A 45 -18.66 -18.07 -16.75
C VAL A 45 -17.95 -19.38 -16.44
N HIS A 46 -18.18 -19.94 -15.25
CA HIS A 46 -17.41 -21.09 -14.75
C HIS A 46 -18.22 -22.39 -14.70
N GLY A 47 -19.55 -22.32 -14.89
CA GLY A 47 -20.51 -23.40 -14.70
C GLY A 47 -21.22 -23.31 -13.33
N TYR A 48 -22.48 -23.75 -13.27
CA TYR A 48 -23.29 -23.76 -12.04
C TYR A 48 -22.73 -24.71 -10.97
N ASP A 49 -22.06 -25.79 -11.39
CA ASP A 49 -21.37 -26.73 -10.50
C ASP A 49 -19.91 -26.33 -10.22
N SER A 50 -19.50 -25.13 -10.67
CA SER A 50 -18.14 -24.68 -10.46
C SER A 50 -17.85 -24.42 -8.99
N ARG A 51 -16.61 -24.66 -8.61
CA ARG A 51 -16.17 -24.46 -7.24
C ARG A 51 -16.23 -22.98 -6.83
N GLN A 52 -16.09 -22.07 -7.80
CA GLN A 52 -16.25 -20.62 -7.64
C GLN A 52 -17.68 -20.25 -7.24
N VAL A 53 -18.68 -20.91 -7.82
CA VAL A 53 -20.09 -20.78 -7.43
C VAL A 53 -20.33 -21.35 -6.03
N SER A 54 -19.79 -22.54 -5.72
CA SER A 54 -19.90 -23.13 -4.37
C SER A 54 -19.24 -22.25 -3.29
N PHE A 55 -18.19 -21.52 -3.65
CA PHE A 55 -17.48 -20.64 -2.74
C PHE A 55 -18.24 -19.33 -2.45
N ILE A 56 -19.08 -18.87 -3.39
CA ILE A 56 -20.02 -17.78 -3.09
C ILE A 56 -21.00 -18.23 -2.02
N ASP A 57 -21.52 -19.45 -2.10
CA ASP A 57 -22.41 -19.99 -1.08
C ASP A 57 -21.71 -20.07 0.27
N ASP A 58 -20.45 -20.51 0.30
CA ASP A 58 -19.62 -20.50 1.51
C ASP A 58 -19.41 -19.09 2.08
N LEU A 59 -19.21 -18.07 1.22
CA LEU A 59 -19.09 -16.65 1.62
C LEU A 59 -20.41 -16.02 2.07
N GLU A 60 -21.55 -16.50 1.57
CA GLU A 60 -22.88 -16.06 2.02
C GLU A 60 -23.23 -16.70 3.37
N ASN A 61 -22.92 -17.99 3.53
CA ASN A 61 -23.07 -18.74 4.78
C ASN A 61 -22.13 -18.21 5.89
N PHE A 62 -20.95 -17.70 5.52
CA PHE A 62 -19.99 -17.05 6.42
C PHE A 62 -20.58 -15.88 7.22
N PHE A 63 -21.54 -15.13 6.66
CA PHE A 63 -22.19 -14.05 7.42
C PHE A 63 -23.04 -14.56 8.59
N ASN A 64 -23.24 -15.87 8.68
CA ASN A 64 -24.12 -16.54 9.64
C ASN A 64 -23.39 -17.53 10.58
N ASP A 65 -22.16 -18.00 10.28
CA ASP A 65 -21.43 -19.00 11.11
C ASP A 65 -19.89 -18.89 10.97
N LYS A 66 -19.18 -18.76 12.11
CA LYS A 66 -17.73 -18.48 12.21
C LYS A 66 -16.85 -19.75 12.24
N GLU A 67 -17.37 -20.92 12.59
CA GLU A 67 -16.55 -22.15 12.70
C GLU A 67 -16.39 -22.87 11.34
N LYS A 68 -17.48 -22.97 10.58
CA LYS A 68 -17.45 -23.53 9.20
C LYS A 68 -16.49 -22.78 8.27
N TYR A 69 -16.24 -21.51 8.58
CA TYR A 69 -15.32 -20.62 7.88
C TYR A 69 -13.85 -21.04 7.93
N GLN A 70 -13.29 -21.37 9.11
CA GLN A 70 -11.86 -21.67 9.21
C GLN A 70 -11.51 -22.93 8.40
N HIS A 71 -12.44 -23.89 8.40
CA HIS A 71 -12.35 -25.10 7.60
C HIS A 71 -12.43 -24.83 6.09
N ALA A 72 -13.41 -24.03 5.63
CA ALA A 72 -13.56 -23.69 4.21
C ALA A 72 -12.40 -22.82 3.69
N ALA A 73 -11.95 -21.83 4.47
CA ALA A 73 -10.83 -20.95 4.14
C ALA A 73 -9.51 -21.71 4.02
N GLN A 74 -9.25 -22.65 4.94
CA GLN A 74 -8.07 -23.50 4.87
C GLN A 74 -8.11 -24.45 3.67
N LYS A 75 -9.27 -25.08 3.40
CA LYS A 75 -9.47 -25.95 2.23
C LYS A 75 -9.24 -25.21 0.91
N PHE A 76 -9.70 -23.96 0.81
CA PHE A 76 -9.51 -23.12 -0.38
C PHE A 76 -8.06 -22.65 -0.52
N LYS A 77 -7.43 -22.14 0.55
CA LYS A 77 -6.01 -21.72 0.53
C LYS A 77 -5.08 -22.85 0.12
N THR A 78 -5.31 -24.07 0.62
CA THR A 78 -4.53 -25.26 0.24
C THR A 78 -4.73 -25.61 -1.23
N TYR A 79 -5.97 -25.60 -1.72
CA TYR A 79 -6.27 -25.89 -3.12
C TYR A 79 -5.60 -24.90 -4.07
N VAL A 80 -5.73 -23.60 -3.81
CA VAL A 80 -5.15 -22.53 -4.64
C VAL A 80 -3.62 -22.60 -4.65
N LYS A 81 -2.99 -22.87 -3.50
CA LYS A 81 -1.53 -23.09 -3.44
C LYS A 81 -1.06 -24.30 -4.25
N CYS A 82 -1.90 -25.32 -4.40
CA CYS A 82 -1.55 -26.55 -5.10
C CYS A 82 -1.89 -26.54 -6.60
N HIS A 83 -2.76 -25.65 -7.07
CA HIS A 83 -3.33 -25.71 -8.43
C HIS A 83 -3.25 -24.41 -9.25
N ILE A 84 -2.69 -23.31 -8.74
CA ILE A 84 -2.36 -22.17 -9.62
C ILE A 84 -1.16 -22.56 -10.48
N ASN A 85 -1.46 -22.98 -11.72
CA ASN A 85 -0.49 -22.93 -12.79
C ASN A 85 -0.26 -21.46 -13.20
N PRO A 86 0.93 -21.10 -13.70
CA PRO A 86 1.16 -19.76 -14.24
C PRO A 86 0.12 -19.48 -15.32
N PRO A 87 -0.54 -18.31 -15.30
CA PRO A 87 -1.57 -17.99 -16.28
C PRO A 87 -1.02 -18.14 -17.70
N GLN A 88 -1.78 -18.84 -18.55
CA GLN A 88 -1.43 -19.13 -19.94
C GLN A 88 -2.18 -18.24 -20.93
N ASN A 89 -3.30 -17.64 -20.53
CA ASN A 89 -4.16 -16.78 -21.35
C ASN A 89 -4.90 -15.73 -20.50
N ALA A 90 -5.64 -14.81 -21.14
CA ALA A 90 -6.35 -13.72 -20.46
C ALA A 90 -7.38 -14.23 -19.43
N GLU A 91 -8.08 -15.33 -19.72
CA GLU A 91 -9.02 -15.96 -18.80
C GLU A 91 -8.32 -16.45 -17.52
N SER A 92 -7.15 -17.09 -17.65
CA SER A 92 -6.37 -17.54 -16.50
C SER A 92 -5.80 -16.38 -15.66
N VAL A 93 -5.57 -15.20 -16.23
CA VAL A 93 -5.21 -13.99 -15.47
C VAL A 93 -6.41 -13.44 -14.71
N ILE A 94 -7.59 -13.44 -15.33
CA ILE A 94 -8.84 -13.07 -14.65
C ILE A 94 -9.10 -14.04 -13.50
N ASP A 95 -8.89 -15.34 -13.71
CA ASP A 95 -8.99 -16.36 -12.67
C ASP A 95 -7.97 -16.14 -11.55
N GLU A 96 -6.72 -15.82 -11.87
CA GLU A 96 -5.70 -15.52 -10.86
C GLU A 96 -6.08 -14.27 -10.04
N LEU A 97 -6.59 -13.22 -10.68
CA LEU A 97 -7.04 -11.99 -10.01
C LEU A 97 -8.27 -12.24 -9.13
N MET A 98 -9.20 -13.06 -9.61
CA MET A 98 -10.38 -13.47 -8.86
C MET A 98 -9.99 -14.33 -7.66
N ASN A 99 -9.16 -15.35 -7.86
CA ASN A 99 -8.64 -16.23 -6.79
C ASN A 99 -7.83 -15.44 -5.76
N SER A 100 -6.97 -14.52 -6.21
CA SER A 100 -6.24 -13.60 -5.33
C SER A 100 -7.19 -12.67 -4.58
N GLY A 101 -8.21 -12.14 -5.24
CA GLY A 101 -9.26 -11.34 -4.61
C GLY A 101 -10.04 -12.11 -3.55
N TYR A 102 -10.34 -13.40 -3.79
CA TYR A 102 -10.97 -14.28 -2.82
C TYR A 102 -10.07 -14.57 -1.62
N ILE A 103 -8.79 -14.88 -1.84
CA ILE A 103 -7.81 -15.06 -0.76
C ILE A 103 -7.72 -13.78 0.09
N MET A 104 -7.59 -12.62 -0.54
CA MET A 104 -7.52 -11.34 0.15
C MET A 104 -8.81 -11.02 0.92
N ALA A 105 -9.97 -11.40 0.40
CA ALA A 105 -11.23 -11.28 1.14
C ALA A 105 -11.22 -12.15 2.39
N LEU A 106 -10.82 -13.41 2.27
CA LEU A 106 -10.70 -14.31 3.42
C LEU A 106 -9.72 -13.76 4.46
N GLU A 107 -8.55 -13.27 4.04
CA GLU A 107 -7.55 -12.70 4.94
C GLU A 107 -8.07 -11.45 5.66
N ARG A 108 -8.71 -10.54 4.92
CA ARG A 108 -9.33 -9.34 5.50
C ARG A 108 -10.43 -9.69 6.50
N LEU A 109 -11.19 -10.74 6.24
CA LEU A 109 -12.24 -11.22 7.14
C LEU A 109 -11.68 -11.92 8.38
N SER A 110 -10.53 -12.59 8.28
CA SER A 110 -9.83 -13.20 9.42
C SER A 110 -9.11 -12.20 10.32
N ALA A 111 -8.87 -10.98 9.84
CA ALA A 111 -8.12 -9.97 10.58
C ALA A 111 -8.89 -9.44 11.81
N PRO A 112 -8.21 -9.03 12.90
CA PRO A 112 -8.86 -8.50 14.11
C PRO A 112 -9.79 -7.29 13.85
N ASN A 113 -9.51 -6.52 12.81
CA ASN A 113 -10.27 -5.33 12.41
C ASN A 113 -11.44 -5.62 11.45
N SER A 114 -11.72 -6.89 11.15
CA SER A 114 -12.73 -7.29 10.16
C SER A 114 -14.13 -6.78 10.46
N SER A 115 -14.45 -6.48 11.74
CA SER A 115 -15.75 -5.91 12.12
C SER A 115 -16.05 -4.57 11.46
N ASN A 116 -15.03 -3.74 11.21
CA ASN A 116 -15.21 -2.43 10.57
C ASN A 116 -15.40 -2.58 9.05
N ASP A 117 -14.64 -3.48 8.42
CA ASP A 117 -14.80 -3.81 7.00
C ASP A 117 -16.16 -4.46 6.73
N LEU A 118 -16.60 -5.38 7.60
CA LEU A 118 -17.93 -5.99 7.55
C LEU A 118 -19.06 -4.97 7.68
N LYS A 119 -18.95 -4.01 8.61
CA LYS A 119 -19.91 -2.90 8.73
C LYS A 119 -19.94 -2.05 7.47
N PHE A 120 -18.79 -1.77 6.86
CA PHE A 120 -18.69 -1.04 5.60
C PHE A 120 -19.37 -1.80 4.45
N TYR A 121 -19.04 -3.08 4.24
CA TYR A 121 -19.60 -3.89 3.16
C TYR A 121 -21.12 -4.09 3.34
N LYS A 122 -21.60 -4.31 4.57
CA LYS A 122 -23.03 -4.39 4.87
C LYS A 122 -23.77 -3.10 4.50
N ARG A 123 -23.21 -1.94 4.87
CA ARG A 123 -23.79 -0.62 4.54
C ARG A 123 -23.72 -0.33 3.04
N TYR A 124 -22.63 -0.68 2.38
CA TYR A 124 -22.45 -0.47 0.95
C TYR A 124 -23.42 -1.34 0.14
N ALA A 125 -23.53 -2.62 0.49
CA ALA A 125 -24.48 -3.58 -0.07
C ALA A 125 -25.92 -3.05 0.00
N ALA A 126 -26.36 -2.65 1.19
CA ALA A 126 -27.70 -2.11 1.40
C ALA A 126 -27.98 -0.82 0.60
N ASN A 127 -27.00 0.09 0.52
CA ASN A 127 -27.16 1.35 -0.21
C ASN A 127 -27.16 1.19 -1.74
N ARG A 128 -26.68 0.06 -2.25
CA ARG A 128 -26.48 -0.16 -3.70
C ARG A 128 -27.33 -1.28 -4.26
N GLY A 129 -28.09 -1.99 -3.43
CA GLY A 129 -28.91 -3.12 -3.86
C GLY A 129 -28.08 -4.31 -4.35
N VAL A 130 -26.93 -4.57 -3.71
CA VAL A 130 -25.98 -5.63 -4.11
C VAL A 130 -25.72 -6.55 -2.94
N THR A 131 -25.26 -7.78 -3.19
CA THR A 131 -24.95 -8.72 -2.11
C THR A 131 -23.69 -8.29 -1.36
N ARG A 132 -23.53 -8.76 -0.12
CA ARG A 132 -22.34 -8.45 0.69
C ARG A 132 -21.05 -9.02 0.07
N PRO A 133 -21.03 -10.24 -0.51
CA PRO A 133 -19.88 -10.71 -1.28
C PRO A 133 -19.54 -9.82 -2.49
N GLN A 134 -20.55 -9.34 -3.24
CA GLN A 134 -20.33 -8.38 -4.33
C GLN A 134 -19.67 -7.09 -3.84
N ALA A 135 -20.18 -6.53 -2.73
CA ALA A 135 -19.61 -5.35 -2.11
C ALA A 135 -18.15 -5.59 -1.62
N MET A 136 -17.83 -6.80 -1.17
CA MET A 136 -16.52 -7.17 -0.65
C MET A 136 -15.48 -7.46 -1.74
N LEU A 137 -15.87 -8.10 -2.84
CA LEU A 137 -14.97 -8.46 -3.93
C LEU A 137 -14.79 -7.30 -4.91
N PHE A 138 -15.89 -6.63 -5.27
CA PHE A 138 -15.94 -5.66 -6.37
C PHE A 138 -16.30 -4.23 -5.94
N GLY A 139 -16.58 -4.02 -4.66
CA GLY A 139 -16.87 -2.68 -4.13
C GLY A 139 -15.66 -1.72 -4.18
N PRO A 140 -15.80 -0.50 -3.62
CA PRO A 140 -14.76 0.53 -3.66
C PRO A 140 -13.46 0.07 -2.96
N ASN A 141 -13.64 -0.73 -1.90
CA ASN A 141 -12.57 -1.43 -1.17
C ASN A 141 -12.58 -2.93 -1.49
N GLY A 142 -12.96 -3.26 -2.73
CA GLY A 142 -13.07 -4.62 -3.22
C GLY A 142 -11.74 -5.33 -3.22
N THR A 143 -11.70 -6.58 -2.77
CA THR A 143 -10.46 -7.35 -2.66
C THR A 143 -9.91 -7.77 -4.02
N VAL A 144 -10.75 -8.04 -5.02
CA VAL A 144 -10.33 -8.31 -6.42
C VAL A 144 -9.65 -7.08 -7.01
N ARG A 145 -10.19 -5.88 -6.74
CA ARG A 145 -9.60 -4.61 -7.17
C ARG A 145 -8.24 -4.35 -6.50
N GLN A 146 -8.10 -4.76 -5.25
CA GLN A 146 -6.84 -4.65 -4.51
C GLN A 146 -5.79 -5.64 -5.06
N ALA A 147 -6.19 -6.88 -5.33
CA ALA A 147 -5.35 -7.89 -5.99
C ALA A 147 -4.83 -7.39 -7.35
N PHE A 148 -5.71 -6.82 -8.17
CA PHE A 148 -5.33 -6.19 -9.44
C PHE A 148 -4.33 -5.03 -9.27
N SER A 149 -4.50 -4.21 -8.24
CA SER A 149 -3.58 -3.09 -7.98
C SER A 149 -2.19 -3.58 -7.57
N ILE A 150 -2.11 -4.66 -6.78
CA ILE A 150 -0.85 -5.31 -6.38
C ILE A 150 -0.17 -5.91 -7.61
N TRP A 151 -0.94 -6.61 -8.45
CA TRP A 151 -0.46 -7.15 -9.72
C TRP A 151 0.14 -6.05 -10.60
N LYS A 152 -0.53 -4.90 -10.79
CA LYS A 152 0.02 -3.76 -11.55
C LYS A 152 1.33 -3.21 -10.98
N ILE A 153 1.47 -3.17 -9.66
CA ILE A 153 2.71 -2.70 -9.00
C ILE A 153 3.84 -3.70 -9.27
N GLN A 154 3.55 -4.99 -9.17
CA GLN A 154 4.52 -6.05 -9.46
C GLN A 154 4.95 -6.01 -10.93
N GLU A 155 4.02 -5.78 -11.85
CA GLU A 155 4.33 -5.59 -13.28
C GLU A 155 5.17 -4.33 -13.53
N ALA A 156 4.84 -3.21 -12.89
CA ALA A 156 5.64 -1.99 -12.99
C ALA A 156 7.06 -2.16 -12.42
N LEU A 157 7.24 -3.00 -11.40
CA LEU A 157 8.55 -3.36 -10.84
C LEU A 157 9.31 -4.37 -11.73
N ARG A 158 8.61 -5.08 -12.62
CA ARG A 158 9.19 -6.03 -13.60
C ARG A 158 9.65 -5.34 -14.90
N GLY A 159 9.49 -4.02 -15.01
CA GLY A 159 10.17 -3.21 -16.02
C GLY A 159 9.45 -3.06 -17.36
N GLN A 160 8.16 -3.38 -17.46
CA GLN A 160 7.42 -3.18 -18.71
C GLN A 160 6.75 -1.79 -18.80
N HIS A 161 7.19 -1.04 -19.82
CA HIS A 161 6.68 0.23 -20.36
C HIS A 161 6.83 1.51 -19.55
N ARG A 162 7.47 2.53 -20.16
CA ARG A 162 7.06 3.93 -20.00
C ARG A 162 7.26 4.76 -21.27
N ALA A 163 6.20 5.45 -21.66
CA ALA A 163 6.30 6.82 -22.16
C ALA A 163 5.71 7.79 -21.11
N LYS A 164 6.50 8.82 -20.80
CA LYS A 164 6.21 10.20 -20.38
C LYS A 164 5.27 10.60 -19.22
N GLU A 165 4.52 9.73 -18.53
CA GLU A 165 3.69 10.20 -17.38
C GLU A 165 4.17 9.79 -15.97
N LYS A 166 4.49 10.80 -15.15
CA LYS A 166 4.88 10.64 -13.73
C LYS A 166 3.64 10.59 -12.80
N PRO A 167 3.65 9.79 -11.71
CA PRO A 167 2.54 9.73 -10.75
C PRO A 167 2.42 11.04 -9.96
N HIS A 168 1.22 11.62 -9.85
CA HIS A 168 1.04 12.93 -9.20
C HIS A 168 0.95 12.88 -7.65
N ASN A 169 0.87 11.69 -7.04
CA ASN A 169 0.84 11.55 -5.58
C ASN A 169 2.27 11.49 -5.03
N HIS A 170 2.62 12.37 -4.08
CA HIS A 170 3.95 12.46 -3.49
C HIS A 170 4.53 11.14 -2.96
N GLN A 171 3.71 10.27 -2.36
CA GLN A 171 4.16 9.01 -1.76
C GLN A 171 4.46 7.95 -2.84
N THR A 172 3.66 7.94 -3.90
CA THR A 172 3.89 7.08 -5.07
C THR A 172 4.96 7.67 -5.99
N MET A 173 5.09 8.99 -6.05
CA MET A 173 6.14 9.73 -6.76
C MET A 173 7.51 9.47 -6.10
N LYS A 174 7.58 9.41 -4.77
CA LYS A 174 8.79 9.07 -4.04
C LYS A 174 9.26 7.65 -4.37
N VAL A 175 8.37 6.66 -4.27
CA VAL A 175 8.68 5.27 -4.65
C VAL A 175 8.96 5.13 -6.14
N TYR A 176 8.23 5.86 -7.00
CA TYR A 176 8.47 5.92 -8.44
C TYR A 176 9.81 6.53 -8.77
N ASN A 177 10.23 7.61 -8.10
CA ASN A 177 11.51 8.27 -8.31
C ASN A 177 12.64 7.38 -7.79
N GLU A 178 12.54 6.85 -6.57
CA GLU A 178 13.50 5.90 -5.98
C GLU A 178 13.69 4.65 -6.86
N ALA A 179 12.61 4.15 -7.48
CA ALA A 179 12.67 3.03 -8.42
C ALA A 179 13.16 3.46 -9.82
N ALA A 180 12.76 4.62 -10.33
CA ALA A 180 13.14 5.12 -11.66
C ALA A 180 14.63 5.49 -11.73
N PHE A 181 15.23 5.98 -10.64
CA PHE A 181 16.66 6.24 -10.54
C PHE A 181 17.51 4.97 -10.71
N ASN A 182 16.92 3.77 -10.53
CA ASN A 182 17.61 2.49 -10.71
C ASN A 182 17.39 1.86 -12.09
N THR A 183 16.51 2.38 -12.94
CA THR A 183 16.17 1.75 -14.23
C THR A 183 15.99 2.71 -15.41
N TYR A 184 16.01 4.03 -15.20
CA TYR A 184 15.93 5.04 -16.25
C TYR A 184 16.97 6.14 -16.01
N SER A 185 18.15 5.98 -16.57
CA SER A 185 19.00 7.13 -16.88
C SER A 185 18.89 7.37 -18.38
N ILE A 186 18.00 8.27 -18.80
CA ILE A 186 18.18 8.92 -20.09
C ILE A 186 19.51 9.69 -19.96
N PRO A 187 20.49 9.48 -20.85
CA PRO A 187 21.77 10.14 -20.71
C PRO A 187 21.61 11.67 -20.76
N GLU A 188 22.17 12.34 -19.75
CA GLU A 188 22.23 13.80 -19.68
C GLU A 188 23.51 14.28 -20.35
N ILE A 189 23.42 15.26 -21.25
CA ILE A 189 24.60 15.87 -21.87
C ILE A 189 24.96 17.13 -21.07
N LYS A 190 26.25 17.33 -20.80
CA LYS A 190 26.71 18.63 -20.32
C LYS A 190 26.57 19.66 -21.43
N ASN A 191 25.74 20.66 -21.22
CA ASN A 191 25.63 21.79 -22.13
C ASN A 191 26.95 22.58 -22.15
N LYS A 192 27.02 23.61 -23.01
CA LYS A 192 28.22 24.45 -23.18
C LYS A 192 28.63 25.21 -21.91
N HIS A 193 27.76 25.25 -20.89
CA HIS A 193 28.00 25.88 -19.59
C HIS A 193 28.44 24.89 -18.51
N GLY A 194 28.49 23.59 -18.82
CA GLY A 194 28.92 22.54 -17.90
C GLY A 194 27.80 21.91 -17.06
N ASP A 195 26.55 22.37 -17.25
CA ASP A 195 25.36 21.88 -16.58
C ASP A 195 24.76 20.68 -17.32
N TYR A 196 24.20 19.73 -16.57
CA TYR A 196 23.56 18.54 -17.16
C TYR A 196 22.14 18.87 -17.61
N GLU A 197 21.88 18.71 -18.92
CA GLU A 197 20.55 18.88 -19.51
C GLU A 197 20.01 17.56 -20.07
N GLN A 198 18.70 17.37 -19.94
CA GLN A 198 17.98 16.26 -20.58
C GLN A 198 17.81 16.54 -22.07
N VAL A 199 18.25 15.61 -22.90
CA VAL A 199 18.12 15.70 -24.35
C VAL A 199 16.71 15.31 -24.76
N ASP A 200 15.97 16.22 -25.39
CA ASP A 200 14.69 15.90 -26.03
C ASP A 200 14.96 15.25 -27.39
N ILE A 201 14.82 13.92 -27.44
CA ILE A 201 14.96 13.15 -28.68
C ILE A 201 13.61 13.23 -29.39
N SER A 202 13.43 14.24 -30.26
CA SER A 202 12.26 14.28 -31.14
C SER A 202 12.39 13.17 -32.19
N ALA A 203 11.26 12.55 -32.55
CA ALA A 203 11.20 11.43 -33.50
C ALA A 203 11.59 11.83 -34.94
N ASP A 204 11.72 13.14 -35.22
CA ASP A 204 11.88 13.67 -36.57
C ASP A 204 13.35 13.80 -37.01
N ASN A 205 14.31 13.65 -36.08
CA ASN A 205 15.73 13.71 -36.40
C ASN A 205 16.35 12.31 -36.34
N ASN A 206 16.56 11.69 -37.50
CA ASN A 206 17.21 10.38 -37.69
C ASN A 206 18.70 10.34 -37.29
N LYS A 207 19.19 11.30 -36.51
CA LYS A 207 20.56 11.32 -35.99
C LYS A 207 20.55 11.70 -34.51
N LEU A 208 21.19 10.88 -33.69
CA LEU A 208 21.42 11.18 -32.28
C LEU A 208 22.39 12.37 -32.16
N PRO A 209 22.26 13.23 -31.13
CA PRO A 209 23.20 14.32 -30.91
C PRO A 209 24.64 13.84 -30.76
N ASP A 210 25.58 14.62 -31.30
CA ASP A 210 27.01 14.30 -31.28
C ASP A 210 27.50 14.04 -29.85
N GLY A 211 28.19 12.91 -29.66
CA GLY A 211 28.71 12.45 -28.37
C GLY A 211 27.75 11.55 -27.57
N LEU A 212 26.45 11.55 -27.87
CA LEU A 212 25.47 10.68 -27.19
C LEU A 212 25.64 9.21 -27.61
N GLU A 213 25.92 8.96 -28.88
CA GLU A 213 26.14 7.61 -29.43
C GLU A 213 27.35 6.92 -28.77
N GLY A 214 28.44 7.66 -28.52
CA GLY A 214 29.62 7.16 -27.81
C GLY A 214 29.38 6.92 -26.30
N GLN A 215 28.51 7.70 -25.66
CA GLN A 215 28.12 7.48 -24.26
C GLN A 215 27.12 6.34 -24.08
N ILE A 216 26.18 6.19 -25.02
CA ILE A 216 25.28 5.04 -25.12
C ILE A 216 26.12 3.79 -25.34
N ALA A 217 27.05 3.79 -26.31
CA ALA A 217 27.96 2.67 -26.54
C ALA A 217 28.84 2.33 -25.33
N LYS A 218 29.37 3.33 -24.60
CA LYS A 218 30.11 3.11 -23.34
C LYS A 218 29.23 2.54 -22.22
N SER A 219 27.98 2.96 -22.11
CA SER A 219 27.03 2.48 -21.09
C SER A 219 26.52 1.06 -21.43
N PHE A 220 26.28 0.78 -22.71
CA PHE A 220 25.96 -0.55 -23.24
C PHE A 220 27.13 -1.53 -23.10
N ASN A 221 28.37 -1.11 -23.33
CA ASN A 221 29.55 -1.96 -23.19
C ASN A 221 29.95 -2.25 -21.72
N ARG A 222 29.43 -1.47 -20.75
CA ARG A 222 29.66 -1.68 -19.32
C ARG A 222 28.73 -2.71 -18.68
N ASN A 223 27.63 -3.09 -19.34
CA ASN A 223 26.66 -4.02 -18.78
C ASN A 223 26.29 -5.12 -19.80
N PRO A 224 27.02 -6.25 -19.82
CA PRO A 224 26.81 -7.32 -20.80
C PRO A 224 25.42 -7.96 -20.73
N ASN A 225 24.71 -7.79 -19.62
CA ASN A 225 23.32 -8.23 -19.44
C ASN A 225 22.29 -7.37 -20.18
N LEU A 226 22.65 -6.24 -20.78
CA LEU A 226 21.70 -5.41 -21.55
C LEU A 226 21.67 -5.76 -23.04
N ARG A 227 22.69 -6.46 -23.57
CA ARG A 227 22.77 -6.86 -24.99
C ARG A 227 21.71 -7.90 -25.42
N GLY A 228 21.21 -8.72 -24.50
CA GLY A 228 20.32 -9.85 -24.82
C GLY A 228 18.84 -9.69 -24.44
N TYR A 229 18.48 -8.63 -23.70
CA TYR A 229 17.13 -8.52 -23.09
C TYR A 229 16.33 -7.33 -23.61
N TYR A 230 16.98 -6.27 -24.11
CA TYR A 230 16.29 -5.08 -24.61
C TYR A 230 15.80 -5.21 -26.05
N VAL A 231 16.31 -6.20 -26.79
CA VAL A 231 16.00 -6.43 -28.22
C VAL A 231 14.99 -7.56 -28.43
N GLY A 232 14.34 -8.05 -27.36
CA GLY A 232 13.39 -9.16 -27.45
C GLY A 232 14.02 -10.56 -27.57
N THR A 233 15.35 -10.66 -27.60
CA THR A 233 16.04 -11.89 -28.02
C THR A 233 16.09 -13.01 -26.99
N LYS A 234 15.72 -12.79 -25.71
CA LYS A 234 15.56 -13.85 -24.70
C LYS A 234 14.43 -13.60 -23.71
N ARG A 235 13.44 -14.50 -23.72
CA ARG A 235 12.36 -14.60 -22.72
C ARG A 235 12.90 -15.13 -21.38
N LEU A 236 12.46 -14.54 -20.26
CA LEU A 236 12.53 -15.19 -18.95
C LEU A 236 11.33 -16.14 -18.80
N SER A 237 11.57 -17.38 -18.34
CA SER A 237 10.48 -18.30 -18.02
C SER A 237 9.51 -17.65 -17.02
N GLY A 238 8.23 -17.53 -17.39
CA GLY A 238 7.20 -16.88 -16.58
C GLY A 238 6.93 -15.39 -16.89
N ASP A 239 7.53 -14.81 -17.93
CA ASP A 239 7.19 -13.44 -18.39
C ASP A 239 5.78 -13.40 -19.01
N LEU A 240 4.79 -13.15 -18.15
CA LEU A 240 3.37 -13.13 -18.49
C LEU A 240 3.03 -12.03 -19.50
N SER A 241 3.74 -10.92 -19.45
CA SER A 241 3.36 -9.76 -20.23
C SER A 241 3.89 -9.84 -21.66
N TYR A 242 5.00 -10.56 -21.88
CA TYR A 242 5.40 -11.00 -23.22
C TYR A 242 4.40 -11.98 -23.84
N LYS A 243 3.89 -12.94 -23.05
CA LYS A 243 2.86 -13.91 -23.51
C LYS A 243 1.53 -13.25 -23.90
N ILE A 244 1.11 -12.20 -23.20
CA ILE A 244 -0.13 -11.47 -23.50
C ILE A 244 0.01 -10.73 -24.85
N VAL A 245 1.18 -10.17 -25.12
CA VAL A 245 1.48 -9.55 -26.42
C VAL A 245 1.53 -10.60 -27.53
N GLU A 246 2.19 -11.75 -27.30
CA GLU A 246 2.20 -12.90 -28.22
C GLU A 246 0.78 -13.37 -28.55
N ALA A 247 -0.05 -13.65 -27.55
CA ALA A 247 -1.42 -14.13 -27.74
C ALA A 247 -2.29 -13.12 -28.50
N MET A 248 -2.14 -11.83 -28.21
CA MET A 248 -2.90 -10.78 -28.89
C MET A 248 -2.41 -10.52 -30.32
N ALA A 249 -1.11 -10.69 -30.57
CA ALA A 249 -0.55 -10.65 -31.92
C ALA A 249 -1.03 -11.86 -32.75
N ILE A 250 -1.08 -13.05 -32.17
CA ILE A 250 -1.66 -14.25 -32.80
C ILE A 250 -3.13 -14.01 -33.15
N GLU A 251 -3.93 -13.46 -32.23
CA GLU A 251 -5.33 -13.11 -32.48
C GLU A 251 -5.51 -12.11 -33.63
N PHE A 252 -4.61 -11.13 -33.74
CA PHE A 252 -4.62 -10.19 -34.86
C PHE A 252 -4.18 -10.80 -36.17
N LEU A 253 -3.23 -11.73 -36.15
CA LEU A 253 -2.80 -12.51 -37.30
C LEU A 253 -3.91 -13.46 -37.77
N ALA A 254 -4.60 -14.13 -36.85
CA ALA A 254 -5.65 -15.10 -37.14
C ALA A 254 -6.94 -14.46 -37.71
N LYS A 255 -7.21 -13.19 -37.39
CA LYS A 255 -8.39 -12.45 -37.89
C LYS A 255 -8.24 -11.88 -39.31
N GLN A 256 -7.05 -11.96 -39.91
CA GLN A 256 -6.83 -11.54 -41.29
C GLN A 256 -7.27 -12.64 -42.26
N ASN A 257 -8.54 -12.61 -42.65
CA ASN A 257 -9.17 -13.61 -43.53
C ASN A 257 -8.66 -13.64 -44.99
N ASP A 258 -7.88 -12.65 -45.43
CA ASP A 258 -7.51 -12.50 -46.85
C ASP A 258 -6.15 -13.10 -47.25
N TYR A 259 -5.36 -13.63 -46.30
CA TYR A 259 -3.99 -14.06 -46.60
C TYR A 259 -3.85 -15.59 -46.72
N LYS A 260 -3.99 -16.09 -47.96
CA LYS A 260 -3.90 -17.51 -48.35
C LYS A 260 -2.63 -18.30 -47.91
N PRO A 261 -1.42 -17.73 -47.70
CA PRO A 261 -0.25 -18.55 -47.34
C PRO A 261 -0.14 -18.89 -45.85
N ILE A 262 -0.77 -18.12 -44.95
CA ILE A 262 -0.78 -18.43 -43.51
C ILE A 262 -2.17 -19.01 -43.17
N ARG A 263 -2.48 -20.18 -43.72
CA ARG A 263 -3.52 -21.05 -43.14
C ARG A 263 -2.94 -21.86 -41.97
N LEU A 264 -2.08 -21.25 -41.17
CA LEU A 264 -1.72 -21.83 -39.89
C LEU A 264 -2.90 -21.54 -38.96
N ARG A 265 -3.53 -22.59 -38.43
CA ARG A 265 -4.55 -22.42 -37.37
C ARG A 265 -3.88 -21.70 -36.20
N THR A 266 -4.65 -20.93 -35.42
CA THR A 266 -4.18 -20.28 -34.18
C THR A 266 -3.31 -21.22 -33.33
N SER A 267 -3.73 -22.47 -33.21
CA SER A 267 -3.00 -23.54 -32.51
C SER A 267 -1.62 -23.87 -33.08
N GLN A 268 -1.41 -23.71 -34.39
CA GLN A 268 -0.11 -23.95 -35.03
C GLN A 268 0.84 -22.77 -34.82
N LEU A 269 0.34 -21.53 -34.78
CA LEU A 269 1.14 -20.36 -34.42
C LEU A 269 1.52 -20.40 -32.94
N GLU A 270 0.59 -20.82 -32.08
CA GLU A 270 0.85 -21.09 -30.66
C GLU A 270 1.90 -22.18 -30.47
N ASP A 271 1.79 -23.30 -31.19
CA ASP A 271 2.79 -24.39 -31.14
C ASP A 271 4.19 -23.92 -31.55
N VAL A 272 4.29 -23.06 -32.56
CA VAL A 272 5.57 -22.47 -32.98
C VAL A 272 6.14 -21.58 -31.89
N ILE A 273 5.32 -20.71 -31.30
CA ILE A 273 5.74 -19.84 -30.20
C ILE A 273 6.16 -20.66 -28.98
N VAL A 274 5.41 -21.72 -28.63
CA VAL A 274 5.73 -22.61 -27.52
C VAL A 274 7.06 -23.32 -27.76
N LYS A 275 7.26 -23.93 -28.94
CA LYS A 275 8.51 -24.62 -29.30
C LYS A 275 9.72 -23.69 -29.36
N ALA A 276 9.54 -22.49 -29.91
CA ALA A 276 10.58 -21.46 -29.94
C ALA A 276 10.97 -21.06 -28.50
N ASN A 277 9.97 -20.85 -27.65
CA ASN A 277 10.18 -20.50 -26.25
C ASN A 277 10.82 -21.62 -25.43
N GLU A 278 10.43 -22.89 -25.64
CA GLU A 278 11.04 -24.07 -25.00
C GLU A 278 12.51 -24.25 -25.41
N ALA A 279 12.84 -23.91 -26.66
CA ALA A 279 14.20 -23.92 -27.17
C ALA A 279 15.02 -22.67 -26.75
N GLY A 280 14.42 -21.73 -26.01
CA GLY A 280 15.07 -20.47 -25.62
C GLY A 280 15.38 -19.54 -26.80
N LYS A 281 14.62 -19.66 -27.89
CA LYS A 281 14.74 -18.87 -29.10
C LYS A 281 13.67 -17.78 -29.15
N ASP A 282 13.93 -16.74 -29.94
CA ASP A 282 12.98 -15.65 -30.15
C ASP A 282 11.79 -16.15 -30.97
N ALA A 283 10.60 -16.11 -30.37
CA ALA A 283 9.37 -16.59 -30.98
C ALA A 283 8.94 -15.75 -32.18
N PHE A 284 9.31 -14.47 -32.23
CA PHE A 284 9.12 -13.59 -33.37
C PHE A 284 9.99 -14.06 -34.55
N VAL A 285 11.27 -14.34 -34.28
CA VAL A 285 12.23 -14.81 -35.30
C VAL A 285 11.84 -16.21 -35.81
N GLU A 286 11.32 -17.08 -34.96
CA GLU A 286 10.89 -18.41 -35.41
C GLU A 286 9.56 -18.37 -36.19
N LEU A 287 8.62 -17.48 -35.83
CA LEU A 287 7.45 -17.22 -36.66
C LEU A 287 7.82 -16.63 -38.02
N TYR A 288 8.82 -15.74 -38.06
CA TYR A 288 9.40 -15.21 -39.28
C TYR A 288 10.00 -16.33 -40.15
N ASN A 289 10.87 -17.16 -39.58
CA ASN A 289 11.55 -18.25 -40.29
C ASN A 289 10.55 -19.26 -40.90
N ILE A 290 9.44 -19.53 -40.21
CA ILE A 290 8.44 -20.50 -40.64
C ILE A 290 7.47 -19.93 -41.68
N SER A 291 7.19 -18.63 -41.62
CA SER A 291 6.23 -17.98 -42.52
C SER A 291 6.86 -17.43 -43.80
N GLY A 292 8.18 -17.20 -43.82
CA GLY A 292 8.91 -16.67 -44.98
C GLY A 292 8.47 -15.26 -45.40
N LYS A 293 7.96 -14.44 -44.48
CA LYS A 293 7.48 -13.07 -44.73
C LYS A 293 8.47 -12.01 -44.26
N ASP A 294 8.30 -10.77 -44.72
CA ASP A 294 9.10 -9.61 -44.32
C ASP A 294 8.95 -9.31 -42.81
N ASP A 295 10.05 -8.98 -42.13
CA ASP A 295 10.12 -8.67 -40.69
C ASP A 295 9.08 -7.60 -40.30
N LYS A 296 8.88 -6.63 -41.19
CA LYS A 296 7.94 -5.52 -41.01
C LYS A 296 6.49 -5.99 -40.85
N PHE A 297 6.13 -7.15 -41.39
CA PHE A 297 4.78 -7.70 -41.31
C PHE A 297 4.45 -8.16 -39.89
N PHE A 298 5.31 -8.98 -39.27
CA PHE A 298 5.07 -9.42 -37.89
C PHE A 298 5.28 -8.28 -36.91
N GLU A 299 6.27 -7.42 -37.15
CA GLU A 299 6.56 -6.26 -36.30
C GLU A 299 5.31 -5.38 -36.19
N TYR A 300 4.61 -5.14 -37.31
CA TYR A 300 3.36 -4.40 -37.34
C TYR A 300 2.28 -5.02 -36.42
N TYR A 301 2.07 -6.33 -36.43
CA TYR A 301 1.04 -6.96 -35.58
C TYR A 301 1.43 -7.01 -34.11
N TRP A 302 2.71 -7.18 -33.82
CA TRP A 302 3.24 -7.09 -32.46
C TRP A 302 3.10 -5.67 -31.90
N ASP A 303 3.40 -4.66 -32.70
CA ASP A 303 3.19 -3.25 -32.36
C ASP A 303 1.71 -2.92 -32.20
N LYS A 304 0.86 -3.46 -33.07
CA LYS A 304 -0.59 -3.29 -32.96
C LYS A 304 -1.13 -3.93 -31.68
N ALA A 305 -0.67 -5.12 -31.30
CA ALA A 305 -1.02 -5.79 -30.05
C ALA A 305 -0.59 -4.95 -28.83
N ARG A 306 0.67 -4.50 -28.80
CA ARG A 306 1.20 -3.61 -27.76
C ARG A 306 0.39 -2.31 -27.65
N LYS A 307 0.13 -1.65 -28.78
CA LYS A 307 -0.64 -0.40 -28.83
C LYS A 307 -2.06 -0.59 -28.33
N THR A 308 -2.75 -1.66 -28.74
CA THR A 308 -4.14 -1.90 -28.33
C THR A 308 -4.24 -2.19 -26.83
N LEU A 309 -3.31 -2.97 -26.26
CA LEU A 309 -3.25 -3.20 -24.81
C LEU A 309 -2.99 -1.90 -24.04
N ASN A 310 -2.10 -1.06 -24.56
CA ASN A 310 -1.79 0.24 -23.99
C ASN A 310 -2.99 1.19 -24.04
N ASP A 311 -3.65 1.33 -25.19
CA ASP A 311 -4.82 2.19 -25.37
C ASP A 311 -5.98 1.74 -24.46
N TYR A 312 -6.17 0.43 -24.31
CA TYR A 312 -7.14 -0.12 -23.37
C TYR A 312 -6.77 0.18 -21.91
N ALA A 313 -5.50 0.04 -21.53
CA ALA A 313 -5.01 0.36 -20.19
C ALA A 313 -5.14 1.87 -19.86
N ILE A 314 -4.85 2.74 -20.84
CA ILE A 314 -5.06 4.19 -20.74
C ILE A 314 -6.54 4.50 -20.59
N THR A 315 -7.42 3.88 -21.36
CA THR A 315 -8.88 4.05 -21.27
C THR A 315 -9.40 3.67 -19.88
N LEU A 316 -8.95 2.53 -19.33
CA LEU A 316 -9.29 2.10 -17.96
C LEU A 316 -8.76 3.08 -16.90
N TRP A 317 -7.56 3.63 -17.12
CA TRP A 317 -6.97 4.63 -16.24
C TRP A 317 -7.73 5.97 -16.31
N GLN A 318 -8.08 6.46 -17.49
CA GLN A 318 -8.86 7.67 -17.71
C GLN A 318 -10.26 7.53 -17.13
N LYS A 319 -10.95 6.39 -17.30
CA LYS A 319 -12.25 6.11 -16.64
C LYS A 319 -12.13 6.17 -15.11
N ARG A 320 -11.04 5.61 -14.55
CA ARG A 320 -10.73 5.67 -13.12
C ARG A 320 -10.40 7.09 -12.66
N ASP A 321 -9.71 7.89 -13.47
CA ASP A 321 -9.36 9.25 -13.12
C ASP A 321 -10.55 10.19 -13.25
N CYS A 322 -11.41 10.03 -14.26
CA CYS A 322 -12.73 10.67 -14.32
C CYS A 322 -13.59 10.34 -13.09
N PHE A 323 -13.54 9.10 -12.58
CA PHE A 323 -14.25 8.70 -11.37
C PHE A 323 -13.62 9.29 -10.08
N ARG A 324 -12.28 9.36 -10.02
CA ARG A 324 -11.55 10.02 -8.92
C ARG A 324 -11.74 11.52 -8.94
N GLN A 325 -11.76 12.14 -10.11
CA GLN A 325 -12.09 13.54 -10.33
C GLN A 325 -13.57 13.79 -10.02
N ALA A 326 -14.50 12.88 -10.30
CA ALA A 326 -15.90 12.99 -9.87
C ALA A 326 -16.05 12.88 -8.34
N ILE A 327 -15.21 12.07 -7.68
CA ILE A 327 -15.13 11.96 -6.21
C ILE A 327 -14.41 13.17 -5.60
N ALA A 328 -13.36 13.71 -6.21
CA ALA A 328 -12.65 14.91 -5.77
C ALA A 328 -13.46 16.19 -6.06
N LYS A 329 -14.26 16.18 -7.13
CA LYS A 329 -15.32 17.15 -7.43
C LYS A 329 -16.55 16.99 -6.52
N ARG A 330 -16.58 16.01 -5.58
CA ARG A 330 -17.38 16.18 -4.34
C ARG A 330 -16.68 17.25 -3.52
N LYS A 331 -16.98 18.50 -3.93
CA LYS A 331 -16.53 19.79 -3.43
C LYS A 331 -15.97 19.66 -2.03
N ALA A 332 -14.67 19.91 -1.87
CA ALA A 332 -14.09 20.28 -0.58
C ALA A 332 -15.11 21.18 0.12
N LYS A 333 -15.55 20.78 1.32
CA LYS A 333 -16.57 21.54 2.03
C LYS A 333 -16.10 23.01 2.06
N PRO A 334 -16.93 23.98 1.66
CA PRO A 334 -16.49 25.38 1.56
C PRO A 334 -16.14 26.03 2.90
N PHE A 335 -16.21 25.27 3.99
CA PHE A 335 -15.85 25.64 5.35
C PHE A 335 -15.49 24.35 6.14
N PRO A 336 -14.58 24.43 7.12
CA PRO A 336 -14.24 23.33 8.01
C PRO A 336 -15.39 23.00 8.99
N GLY A 337 -15.33 21.81 9.59
CA GLY A 337 -16.31 21.35 10.58
C GLY A 337 -17.52 20.58 10.04
N THR A 338 -18.52 20.39 10.91
CA THR A 338 -19.70 19.57 10.63
C THR A 338 -20.98 20.35 10.88
N ILE A 339 -21.86 20.37 9.87
CA ILE A 339 -23.25 20.78 10.06
C ILE A 339 -24.04 19.58 10.52
N TYR A 340 -24.72 19.70 11.66
CA TYR A 340 -25.56 18.65 12.21
C TYR A 340 -26.95 19.20 12.57
N ILE A 341 -27.90 18.29 12.81
CA ILE A 341 -29.28 18.62 13.13
C ILE A 341 -29.51 18.41 14.62
N ASN A 342 -30.08 19.40 15.30
CA ASN A 342 -30.56 19.28 16.67
C ASN A 342 -31.98 19.87 16.75
N ASN A 343 -32.94 19.11 17.28
CA ASN A 343 -34.37 19.50 17.36
C ASN A 343 -34.94 20.03 16.02
N GLY A 344 -34.61 19.33 14.92
CA GLY A 344 -35.06 19.65 13.56
C GLY A 344 -34.45 20.92 12.96
N ARG A 345 -33.36 21.45 13.52
CA ARG A 345 -32.69 22.68 13.10
C ARG A 345 -31.20 22.46 12.90
N TYR A 346 -30.60 23.22 11.99
CA TYR A 346 -29.19 23.07 11.64
C TYR A 346 -28.26 23.94 12.51
N TYR A 347 -27.21 23.29 13.01
CA TYR A 347 -26.12 23.90 13.76
C TYR A 347 -24.80 23.59 13.05
N TRP A 348 -23.82 24.47 13.22
CA TRP A 348 -22.46 24.25 12.74
C TRP A 348 -21.53 24.07 13.93
N LEU A 349 -20.78 22.97 13.92
CA LEU A 349 -19.73 22.67 14.87
C LEU A 349 -18.39 22.87 14.13
N PRO A 350 -17.68 24.00 14.34
CA PRO A 350 -16.43 24.28 13.64
C PRO A 350 -15.33 23.28 14.03
N LYS A 351 -15.26 22.95 15.33
CA LYS A 351 -14.32 21.99 15.95
C LYS A 351 -15.05 21.19 17.03
N LYS A 352 -14.60 19.95 17.32
CA LYS A 352 -15.27 18.98 18.22
C LYS A 352 -15.55 19.53 19.63
N ASP A 353 -14.69 20.41 20.14
CA ASP A 353 -14.77 20.95 21.51
C ASP A 353 -15.35 22.38 21.58
N GLU A 354 -15.73 22.97 20.44
CA GLU A 354 -16.38 24.28 20.43
C GLU A 354 -17.89 24.19 20.65
N LYS A 355 -18.48 25.25 21.20
CA LYS A 355 -19.93 25.34 21.32
C LYS A 355 -20.57 25.43 19.93
N PRO A 356 -21.58 24.58 19.62
CA PRO A 356 -22.29 24.63 18.35
C PRO A 356 -22.90 26.00 18.05
N LEU A 357 -22.67 26.50 16.83
CA LEU A 357 -23.22 27.76 16.35
C LEU A 357 -24.54 27.53 15.62
N ALA A 358 -25.61 28.21 16.08
CA ALA A 358 -26.91 28.17 15.44
C ALA A 358 -26.88 28.86 14.06
N LEU A 359 -27.28 28.16 13.00
CA LEU A 359 -27.25 28.69 11.63
C LEU A 359 -28.51 29.47 11.30
N ILE A 360 -28.47 30.79 11.52
CA ILE A 360 -29.65 31.66 11.50
C ILE A 360 -29.65 32.54 10.24
N PRO A 361 -30.69 32.46 9.39
CA PRO A 361 -30.82 33.33 8.22
C PRO A 361 -30.84 34.80 8.64
N GLU A 362 -30.20 35.66 7.86
CA GLU A 362 -30.12 37.10 8.12
C GLU A 362 -31.51 37.77 8.15
N SER A 363 -32.43 37.30 7.30
CA SER A 363 -33.84 37.71 7.30
C SER A 363 -34.61 37.37 8.59
N ARG A 364 -34.11 36.42 9.37
CA ARG A 364 -34.68 36.00 10.66
C ARG A 364 -33.90 36.52 11.87
N LYS A 365 -32.83 37.27 11.66
CA LYS A 365 -32.17 38.01 12.73
C LYS A 365 -33.08 39.18 13.08
N ASN A 366 -33.56 39.23 14.33
CA ASN A 366 -34.28 40.40 14.81
C ASN A 366 -33.34 41.61 14.71
N LYS A 367 -33.78 42.68 14.04
CA LYS A 367 -33.04 43.96 14.00
C LYS A 367 -32.90 44.56 15.40
N LEU A 368 -33.87 44.25 16.25
CA LEU A 368 -33.95 44.65 17.65
C LEU A 368 -33.38 43.54 18.55
N PRO A 369 -32.61 43.88 19.60
CA PRO A 369 -32.20 42.89 20.58
C PRO A 369 -33.42 42.33 21.32
N GLY A 370 -33.33 41.09 21.78
CA GLY A 370 -34.42 40.42 22.50
C GLY A 370 -35.47 39.74 21.60
N SER A 371 -36.46 39.14 22.25
CA SER A 371 -37.58 38.45 21.57
C SER A 371 -38.92 38.96 22.09
N LEU A 372 -39.90 39.08 21.19
CA LEU A 372 -41.29 39.28 21.57
C LEU A 372 -41.87 37.94 22.03
N LEU A 373 -42.22 37.85 23.30
CA LEU A 373 -42.89 36.70 23.89
C LEU A 373 -44.35 37.05 24.12
N LYS A 374 -45.26 36.13 23.78
CA LYS A 374 -46.68 36.25 24.11
C LYS A 374 -46.90 35.45 25.40
N ASN A 375 -47.31 36.12 26.48
CA ASN A 375 -47.75 35.41 27.69
C ASN A 375 -49.27 35.19 27.62
N GLU A 376 -49.81 34.28 28.40
CA GLU A 376 -51.24 34.21 28.72
C GLU A 376 -51.55 35.34 29.73
N PRO A 377 -52.54 36.25 29.50
CA PRO A 377 -53.77 36.18 28.68
C PRO A 377 -53.68 36.79 27.26
N GLY A 378 -52.52 36.71 26.61
CA GLY A 378 -52.31 37.00 25.18
C GLY A 378 -51.53 38.28 24.86
N GLY A 379 -51.05 39.02 25.87
CA GLY A 379 -50.26 40.24 25.68
C GLY A 379 -48.81 39.97 25.30
N TYR A 380 -48.22 40.85 24.49
CA TYR A 380 -46.82 40.78 24.09
C TYR A 380 -45.87 41.48 25.09
N PHE A 381 -44.76 40.82 25.37
CA PHE A 381 -43.68 41.28 26.23
C PHE A 381 -42.38 41.26 25.44
N TRP A 382 -41.53 42.25 25.69
CA TRP A 382 -40.17 42.24 25.19
C TRP A 382 -39.23 41.61 26.21
N TRP A 383 -38.69 40.44 25.87
CA TRP A 383 -37.72 39.73 26.70
C TRP A 383 -36.29 40.03 26.23
N MET A 384 -35.47 40.53 27.16
CA MET A 384 -34.05 40.80 26.94
C MET A 384 -33.24 39.86 27.84
N PRO A 385 -32.38 38.99 27.27
CA PRO A 385 -31.77 37.89 28.01
C PRO A 385 -30.75 38.39 29.04
N TYR A 386 -30.02 39.47 28.71
CA TYR A 386 -28.96 40.02 29.56
C TYR A 386 -29.51 40.70 30.81
N LEU A 387 -30.63 41.41 30.67
CA LEU A 387 -31.29 42.08 31.78
C LEU A 387 -32.15 41.12 32.61
N LYS A 388 -32.34 39.86 32.16
CA LYS A 388 -33.32 38.89 32.67
C LYS A 388 -34.73 39.48 32.88
N PHE A 389 -35.03 40.61 32.24
CA PHE A 389 -36.22 41.40 32.46
C PHE A 389 -37.20 41.23 31.30
N ARG A 390 -38.50 41.22 31.63
CA ARG A 390 -39.60 41.21 30.65
C ARG A 390 -40.30 42.56 30.72
N ARG A 391 -40.17 43.37 29.66
CA ARG A 391 -40.87 44.66 29.59
C ARG A 391 -42.23 44.49 28.92
N ARG A 392 -43.30 44.90 29.60
CA ARG A 392 -44.65 44.95 29.00
C ARG A 392 -44.66 46.01 27.90
N LEU A 393 -45.22 45.67 26.73
CA LEU A 393 -45.38 46.60 25.63
C LEU A 393 -46.80 47.15 25.67
N ILE A 394 -46.97 48.27 26.36
CA ILE A 394 -48.28 48.90 26.63
C ILE A 394 -48.44 50.10 25.69
N PRO A 395 -49.49 50.14 24.84
CA PRO A 395 -49.80 51.34 24.06
C PRO A 395 -50.13 52.52 24.96
N GLU A 396 -49.85 53.73 24.48
CA GLU A 396 -50.18 54.96 25.19
C GLU A 396 -51.67 55.03 25.53
N GLY A 397 -52.01 55.37 26.78
CA GLY A 397 -53.39 55.39 27.28
C GLY A 397 -54.00 54.03 27.66
N GLN A 398 -53.32 52.91 27.43
CA GLN A 398 -53.81 51.58 27.83
C GLN A 398 -53.18 51.11 29.15
N LYS A 399 -53.90 50.25 29.90
CA LYS A 399 -53.39 49.64 31.16
C LYS A 399 -52.75 48.26 30.95
N THR A 400 -53.02 47.61 29.83
CA THR A 400 -52.58 46.23 29.55
C THR A 400 -51.65 46.16 28.35
N ALA A 401 -50.78 45.15 28.31
CA ALA A 401 -49.92 44.91 27.16
C ALA A 401 -50.74 44.63 25.89
N THR A 402 -50.29 45.15 24.76
CA THR A 402 -51.00 44.95 23.48
C THR A 402 -51.02 43.47 23.09
N LYS A 403 -52.17 43.00 22.59
CA LYS A 403 -52.33 41.67 21.99
C LYS A 403 -52.00 41.66 20.50
N ASP A 404 -51.80 42.84 19.89
CA ASP A 404 -51.45 42.99 18.47
C ASP A 404 -49.93 42.98 18.29
N TYR A 405 -49.43 42.03 17.49
CA TYR A 405 -48.01 41.88 17.18
C TYR A 405 -47.41 43.09 16.44
N LYS A 406 -48.15 43.73 15.53
CA LYS A 406 -47.66 44.89 14.78
C LYS A 406 -47.47 46.08 15.71
N ILE A 407 -48.41 46.30 16.63
CA ILE A 407 -48.31 47.35 17.66
C ILE A 407 -47.17 47.03 18.63
N ALA A 408 -47.06 45.78 19.09
CA ALA A 408 -45.97 45.33 19.96
C ALA A 408 -44.60 45.62 19.32
N LYS A 409 -44.44 45.31 18.04
CA LYS A 409 -43.18 45.56 17.31
C LYS A 409 -42.85 47.05 17.20
N LYS A 410 -43.85 47.92 16.98
CA LYS A 410 -43.65 49.39 16.99
C LYS A 410 -43.24 49.88 18.38
N LEU A 411 -43.88 49.39 19.44
CA LEU A 411 -43.52 49.73 20.82
C LEU A 411 -42.11 49.25 21.18
N GLN A 412 -41.75 48.03 20.77
CA GLN A 412 -40.41 47.48 20.94
C GLN A 412 -39.34 48.36 20.29
N GLN A 413 -39.60 48.84 19.06
CA GLN A 413 -38.70 49.74 18.34
C GLN A 413 -38.54 51.08 19.07
N LYS A 414 -39.64 51.71 19.49
CA LYS A 414 -39.60 52.96 20.25
C LYS A 414 -38.84 52.82 21.57
N GLU A 415 -39.06 51.72 22.31
CA GLU A 415 -38.32 51.47 23.55
C GLU A 415 -36.84 51.19 23.31
N TRP A 416 -36.50 50.54 22.20
CA TRP A 416 -35.10 50.36 21.82
C TRP A 416 -34.42 51.69 21.50
N GLU A 417 -35.07 52.58 20.74
CA GLU A 417 -34.55 53.92 20.45
C GLU A 417 -34.32 54.73 21.73
N LYS A 418 -35.22 54.60 22.73
CA LYS A 418 -35.00 55.19 24.07
C LYS A 418 -33.76 54.62 24.75
N ILE A 419 -33.59 53.29 24.77
CA ILE A 419 -32.40 52.66 25.37
C ILE A 419 -31.12 53.12 24.65
N GLN A 420 -31.14 53.22 23.32
CA GLN A 420 -29.99 53.73 22.56
C GLN A 420 -29.65 55.19 22.92
N LYS A 421 -30.68 56.04 23.09
CA LYS A 421 -30.51 57.46 23.39
C LYS A 421 -30.08 57.71 24.83
N TYR A 422 -30.68 57.01 25.80
CA TYR A 422 -30.54 57.32 27.23
C TYR A 422 -29.58 56.37 27.96
N GLU A 423 -29.35 55.16 27.45
CA GLU A 423 -28.53 54.13 28.11
C GLU A 423 -27.55 53.44 27.12
N PRO A 424 -26.62 54.18 26.48
CA PRO A 424 -25.80 53.66 25.38
C PRO A 424 -24.91 52.47 25.79
N LYS A 425 -24.40 52.45 27.04
CA LYS A 425 -23.62 51.31 27.57
C LYS A 425 -24.45 50.03 27.70
N ILE A 426 -25.74 50.15 28.00
CA ILE A 426 -26.66 49.01 28.06
C ILE A 426 -27.06 48.60 26.65
N ALA A 427 -27.29 49.56 25.75
CA ALA A 427 -27.53 49.29 24.34
C ALA A 427 -26.39 48.50 23.69
N GLU A 428 -25.13 48.90 23.94
CA GLU A 428 -23.94 48.21 23.45
C GLU A 428 -23.88 46.75 23.95
N LYS A 429 -24.08 46.54 25.26
CA LYS A 429 -24.14 45.19 25.84
C LYS A 429 -25.30 44.37 25.25
N LEU A 430 -26.49 44.95 25.07
CA LEU A 430 -27.65 44.26 24.52
C LEU A 430 -27.49 43.90 23.04
N MET A 431 -26.77 44.72 22.26
CA MET A 431 -26.42 44.41 20.88
C MET A 431 -25.46 43.21 20.78
N ASN A 432 -24.60 43.04 21.78
CA ASN A 432 -23.68 41.91 21.86
C ASN A 432 -24.36 40.61 22.34
N VAL A 433 -25.45 40.71 23.12
CA VAL A 433 -26.19 39.54 23.67
C VAL A 433 -27.43 39.21 22.81
N ARG A 434 -27.36 39.46 21.50
CA ARG A 434 -28.46 39.15 20.56
C ARG A 434 -28.99 37.74 20.80
N ILE A 435 -30.24 37.63 21.28
CA ILE A 435 -30.97 36.36 21.25
C ILE A 435 -31.11 36.00 19.80
N CYS A 436 -30.25 35.07 19.42
CA CYS A 436 -30.21 34.37 18.18
C CYS A 436 -31.62 34.01 17.72
N GLY A 437 -31.99 34.50 16.53
CA GLY A 437 -33.13 33.98 15.80
C GLY A 437 -33.11 32.45 15.74
N ARG A 438 -34.26 31.87 15.41
CA ARG A 438 -34.44 30.43 15.33
C ARG A 438 -33.60 29.84 14.18
N ALA A 439 -32.65 28.93 14.47
CA ALA A 439 -31.81 28.27 13.46
C ALA A 439 -32.63 27.67 12.31
N THR A 440 -32.10 27.69 11.08
CA THR A 440 -32.83 27.24 9.89
C THR A 440 -33.12 25.74 9.91
N LYS A 441 -34.26 25.35 9.34
CA LYS A 441 -34.61 23.94 9.07
C LYS A 441 -34.14 23.47 7.68
N HIS A 442 -33.56 24.36 6.87
CA HIS A 442 -33.23 24.09 5.46
C HIS A 442 -31.71 23.98 5.26
N LYS A 443 -31.24 22.80 4.81
CA LYS A 443 -29.80 22.47 4.69
C LYS A 443 -29.03 23.36 3.72
N PRO A 444 -29.53 23.67 2.50
CA PRO A 444 -28.82 24.60 1.60
C PRO A 444 -28.60 25.99 2.23
N THR A 445 -29.60 26.49 2.94
CA THR A 445 -29.51 27.78 3.66
C THR A 445 -28.51 27.69 4.79
N ALA A 446 -28.49 26.58 5.54
CA ALA A 446 -27.51 26.31 6.59
C ALA A 446 -26.07 26.34 6.05
N CYS A 447 -25.80 25.67 4.93
CA CYS A 447 -24.48 25.68 4.28
C CYS A 447 -24.05 27.09 3.85
N LYS A 448 -24.97 27.89 3.28
CA LYS A 448 -24.68 29.29 2.91
C LYS A 448 -24.30 30.14 4.13
N ILE A 449 -25.01 29.97 5.24
CA ILE A 449 -24.74 30.68 6.50
C ILE A 449 -23.41 30.24 7.10
N ALA A 450 -23.12 28.94 7.16
CA ALA A 450 -21.86 28.42 7.69
C ALA A 450 -20.66 28.92 6.89
N LYS A 451 -20.78 28.99 5.55
CA LYS A 451 -19.75 29.59 4.69
C LYS A 451 -19.50 31.07 5.03
N LYS A 452 -20.57 31.85 5.20
CA LYS A 452 -20.45 33.28 5.56
C LYS A 452 -19.82 33.46 6.94
N LEU A 453 -20.22 32.66 7.93
CA LEU A 453 -19.61 32.67 9.27
C LEU A 453 -18.14 32.29 9.24
N TRP A 454 -17.76 31.31 8.41
CA TRP A 454 -16.37 30.94 8.23
C TRP A 454 -15.52 32.08 7.69
N HIS A 455 -15.98 32.77 6.62
CA HIS A 455 -15.29 33.96 6.12
C HIS A 455 -15.17 35.06 7.18
N GLN A 456 -16.22 35.28 7.98
CA GLN A 456 -16.16 36.23 9.08
C GLN A 456 -15.14 35.85 10.17
N ILE A 457 -14.96 34.55 10.46
CA ILE A 457 -13.93 34.10 11.39
C ILE A 457 -12.55 34.32 10.79
N GLN A 458 -12.36 34.03 9.50
CA GLN A 458 -11.09 34.28 8.81
C GLN A 458 -10.70 35.77 8.82
N GLU A 459 -11.68 36.66 8.63
CA GLU A 459 -11.45 38.12 8.61
C GLU A 459 -11.25 38.72 10.00
N ASN A 460 -12.06 38.31 10.99
CA ASN A 460 -12.07 38.96 12.32
C ASN A 460 -11.17 38.27 13.35
N ASP A 461 -10.81 37.00 13.15
CA ASP A 461 -10.02 36.21 14.10
C ASP A 461 -9.19 35.12 13.36
N PRO A 462 -8.12 35.53 12.64
CA PRO A 462 -7.32 34.64 11.81
C PRO A 462 -6.62 33.53 12.62
N GLU A 463 -6.27 33.78 13.89
CA GLU A 463 -5.68 32.77 14.77
C GLU A 463 -6.67 31.67 15.12
N LYS A 464 -7.94 32.02 15.38
CA LYS A 464 -8.99 31.02 15.57
C LYS A 464 -9.28 30.26 14.28
N ALA A 465 -9.26 30.94 13.13
CA ALA A 465 -9.39 30.29 11.83
C ALA A 465 -8.28 29.24 11.59
N ALA A 466 -7.03 29.59 11.90
CA ALA A 466 -5.91 28.66 11.82
C ALA A 466 -6.12 27.44 12.73
N ARG A 467 -6.49 27.65 14.00
CA ARG A 467 -6.77 26.55 14.96
C ARG A 467 -7.88 25.60 14.47
N ILE A 468 -8.96 26.14 13.90
CA ILE A 468 -10.06 25.34 13.35
C ILE A 468 -9.61 24.51 12.13
N MET A 469 -8.71 25.03 11.30
CA MET A 469 -8.19 24.35 10.10
C MET A 469 -7.21 23.22 10.43
N TYR A 470 -6.35 23.40 11.44
CA TYR A 470 -5.31 22.41 11.79
C TYR A 470 -5.87 21.24 12.62
N ASP A 471 -6.83 21.48 13.52
CA ASP A 471 -7.41 20.43 14.38
C ASP A 471 -8.63 19.73 13.78
N GLY A 472 -9.13 20.19 12.63
CA GLY A 472 -10.34 19.67 11.97
C GLY A 472 -10.13 18.45 11.06
N ARG A 473 -8.89 17.94 10.92
CA ARG A 473 -8.66 16.65 10.26
C ARG A 473 -9.18 15.56 11.20
N PRO A 474 -9.98 14.57 10.74
CA PRO A 474 -10.08 13.36 11.53
C PRO A 474 -8.64 12.87 11.68
N GLU A 475 -8.15 12.81 12.92
CA GLU A 475 -7.00 11.98 13.19
C GLU A 475 -7.35 10.62 12.56
N LYS A 476 -6.64 10.27 11.48
CA LYS A 476 -6.39 8.84 11.25
C LYS A 476 -5.91 8.39 12.60
N THR A 477 -6.70 7.57 13.29
CA THR A 477 -6.28 6.91 14.52
C THR A 477 -4.84 6.52 14.28
N LYS A 478 -3.91 7.23 14.93
CA LYS A 478 -2.53 6.81 14.96
C LYS A 478 -2.61 5.34 15.36
N PRO A 479 -1.91 4.42 14.69
CA PRO A 479 -1.74 3.11 15.29
C PRO A 479 -1.36 3.37 16.75
N ASP A 480 -2.06 2.70 17.66
CA ASP A 480 -1.92 2.87 19.10
C ASP A 480 -0.48 2.42 19.43
N ILE A 481 0.48 3.33 19.26
CA ILE A 481 1.92 3.07 19.44
C ILE A 481 2.14 2.53 20.85
N ASP A 482 1.32 2.97 21.81
CA ASP A 482 1.31 2.55 23.19
C ASP A 482 0.83 1.10 23.41
N LYS A 483 0.28 0.42 22.38
CA LYS A 483 -0.08 -1.01 22.43
C LYS A 483 0.88 -1.92 21.68
N VAL A 484 1.77 -1.35 20.87
CA VAL A 484 2.68 -2.12 19.99
C VAL A 484 4.14 -1.90 20.38
N TRP A 485 4.46 -0.76 21.00
CA TRP A 485 5.76 -0.42 21.56
C TRP A 485 5.59 -0.25 23.09
N PRO A 486 6.56 -0.66 23.92
CA PRO A 486 6.61 -0.17 25.30
C PRO A 486 6.46 1.36 25.30
N CYS A 487 5.73 1.94 26.25
CA CYS A 487 5.59 3.40 26.28
C CYS A 487 6.99 4.04 26.30
N TRP A 488 7.18 5.26 25.79
CA TRP A 488 8.51 5.88 25.75
C TRP A 488 9.18 5.93 27.14
N ALA A 489 8.40 5.93 28.22
CA ALA A 489 8.90 5.78 29.58
C ALA A 489 9.47 4.37 29.85
N GLU A 490 8.76 3.30 29.47
CA GLU A 490 9.23 1.90 29.57
C GLU A 490 10.45 1.65 28.67
N GLU A 491 10.45 2.17 27.44
CA GLU A 491 11.62 2.04 26.56
C GLU A 491 12.80 2.84 27.09
N LYS A 492 12.57 4.04 27.63
CA LYS A 492 13.61 4.82 28.30
C LYS A 492 14.12 4.14 29.56
N GLU A 493 13.25 3.52 30.36
CA GLU A 493 13.62 2.76 31.56
C GLU A 493 14.37 1.48 31.19
N ARG A 494 14.00 0.79 30.09
CA ARG A 494 14.75 -0.32 29.50
C ARG A 494 16.13 0.12 29.01
N LEU A 495 16.22 1.26 28.32
CA LEU A 495 17.49 1.82 27.86
C LEU A 495 18.37 2.27 29.05
N LEU A 496 17.78 2.80 30.12
CA LEU A 496 18.46 3.16 31.37
C LEU A 496 18.91 1.93 32.17
N SER A 497 18.09 0.88 32.25
CA SER A 497 18.48 -0.37 32.90
C SER A 497 19.60 -1.06 32.12
N MET A 498 19.56 -1.04 30.79
CA MET A 498 20.66 -1.50 29.93
C MET A 498 21.97 -0.70 30.09
N LYS A 499 21.88 0.56 30.53
CA LYS A 499 23.07 1.37 30.85
C LYS A 499 23.73 0.91 32.16
N ASN A 500 22.93 0.44 33.12
CA ASN A 500 23.41 0.02 34.45
C ASN A 500 23.78 -1.47 34.49
N GLU A 501 23.04 -2.32 33.78
CA GLU A 501 23.27 -3.75 33.63
C GLU A 501 23.17 -4.12 32.14
N PRO A 502 24.30 -4.07 31.40
CA PRO A 502 24.27 -4.37 29.98
C PRO A 502 23.82 -5.82 29.77
N GLN A 503 22.64 -5.97 29.18
CA GLN A 503 22.13 -7.23 28.65
C GLN A 503 22.16 -7.16 27.13
N MET A 504 22.41 -8.29 26.48
CA MET A 504 22.26 -8.39 25.03
C MET A 504 20.76 -8.39 24.68
N PRO A 505 20.25 -7.38 23.94
CA PRO A 505 18.87 -7.38 23.49
C PRO A 505 18.61 -8.56 22.57
N ILE A 506 17.45 -9.20 22.75
CA ILE A 506 16.93 -10.18 21.81
C ILE A 506 15.60 -9.66 21.29
N VAL A 507 15.56 -9.33 20.01
CA VAL A 507 14.39 -8.81 19.32
C VAL A 507 13.74 -9.93 18.52
N TYR A 508 12.43 -10.05 18.63
CA TYR A 508 11.63 -11.04 17.90
C TYR A 508 10.71 -10.34 16.91
N PRO A 509 10.28 -11.01 15.82
CA PRO A 509 9.36 -10.40 14.88
C PRO A 509 7.95 -10.36 15.47
N GLU A 510 7.21 -9.32 15.11
CA GLU A 510 5.88 -8.98 15.65
C GLU A 510 4.85 -10.12 15.51
N GLN A 511 5.03 -10.99 14.49
CA GLN A 511 4.12 -12.10 14.18
C GLN A 511 4.51 -13.42 14.87
N ALA A 512 5.74 -13.58 15.37
CA ALA A 512 6.19 -14.79 16.06
C ALA A 512 5.57 -14.99 17.44
N ILE A 513 4.77 -14.02 17.92
CA ILE A 513 4.04 -14.09 19.18
C ILE A 513 3.02 -15.26 19.20
N HIS A 514 2.63 -15.83 18.05
CA HIS A 514 1.36 -16.53 17.99
C HIS A 514 1.31 -18.06 18.20
N ASP A 515 2.33 -18.88 17.94
CA ASP A 515 2.16 -20.35 18.11
C ASP A 515 3.27 -21.10 18.88
N GLU A 516 4.54 -20.69 18.85
CA GLU A 516 5.60 -21.29 19.72
C GLU A 516 6.14 -20.33 20.79
N CYS A 517 5.96 -19.01 20.63
CA CYS A 517 6.40 -17.99 21.59
C CYS A 517 5.27 -17.46 22.49
N LYS A 518 4.11 -18.14 22.49
CA LYS A 518 2.86 -17.72 23.16
C LYS A 518 2.97 -17.64 24.70
N TYR A 519 4.08 -18.12 25.26
CA TYR A 519 4.43 -18.01 26.67
C TYR A 519 5.82 -17.36 26.84
N GLY A 520 5.96 -16.12 26.34
CA GLY A 520 7.02 -15.18 26.70
C GLY A 520 8.40 -15.47 26.11
N LEU A 521 8.86 -14.62 25.18
CA LEU A 521 10.30 -14.34 24.93
C LEU A 521 11.26 -15.55 24.77
N ARG A 522 10.77 -16.75 24.43
CA ARG A 522 11.64 -17.93 24.35
C ARG A 522 12.34 -18.00 23.01
N VAL A 523 13.66 -17.97 23.09
CA VAL A 523 14.58 -18.34 22.02
C VAL A 523 14.16 -19.73 21.52
N PRO A 524 14.18 -20.01 20.20
CA PRO A 524 13.89 -21.36 19.71
C PRO A 524 14.69 -22.41 20.49
N LYS A 525 14.06 -23.49 20.97
CA LYS A 525 14.68 -24.48 21.88
C LYS A 525 16.04 -25.00 21.39
N LYS A 526 16.20 -25.11 20.07
CA LYS A 526 17.46 -25.53 19.44
C LYS A 526 18.60 -24.52 19.61
N LEU A 527 18.28 -23.24 19.77
CA LEU A 527 19.23 -22.13 19.92
C LEU A 527 19.49 -21.75 21.38
N GLU A 528 18.66 -22.17 22.34
CA GLU A 528 18.75 -21.79 23.77
C GLU A 528 20.18 -21.88 24.32
N LYS A 529 20.84 -23.04 24.16
CA LYS A 529 22.21 -23.24 24.66
C LYS A 529 23.23 -22.25 24.09
N ILE A 530 23.13 -21.93 22.80
CA ILE A 530 24.04 -20.98 22.16
C ILE A 530 23.71 -19.57 22.62
N VAL A 531 22.43 -19.21 22.69
CA VAL A 531 22.04 -17.87 23.15
C VAL A 531 22.41 -17.64 24.60
N GLU A 532 22.29 -18.64 25.49
CA GLU A 532 22.79 -18.57 26.86
C GLU A 532 24.30 -18.37 26.89
N LYS A 533 25.05 -19.11 26.06
CA LYS A 533 26.50 -18.92 25.93
C LYS A 533 26.85 -17.50 25.48
N ILE A 534 26.17 -16.98 24.45
CA ILE A 534 26.34 -15.60 23.95
C ILE A 534 26.01 -14.58 25.06
N LYS A 535 24.89 -14.79 25.75
CA LYS A 535 24.42 -13.92 26.84
C LYS A 535 25.41 -13.84 27.99
N ASN A 536 26.30 -14.81 28.16
CA ASN A 536 27.31 -14.83 29.22
C ASN A 536 28.63 -14.14 28.83
N VAL A 537 28.81 -13.76 27.57
CA VAL A 537 30.03 -13.09 27.09
C VAL A 537 29.90 -11.57 27.21
N ASP A 538 30.77 -10.95 28.00
CA ASP A 538 30.63 -9.54 28.41
C ASP A 538 30.60 -8.54 27.25
N TRP A 539 31.45 -8.72 26.24
CA TRP A 539 31.45 -7.81 25.09
C TRP A 539 30.20 -7.98 24.22
N LEU A 540 29.62 -9.19 24.11
CA LEU A 540 28.37 -9.41 23.39
C LEU A 540 27.17 -8.80 24.13
N LYS A 541 27.13 -8.92 25.46
CA LYS A 541 26.14 -8.24 26.30
C LYS A 541 26.12 -6.72 26.07
N ARG A 542 27.30 -6.12 26.04
CA ARG A 542 27.49 -4.67 25.92
C ARG A 542 27.27 -4.17 24.50
N ASP A 543 27.86 -4.83 23.51
CA ASP A 543 28.05 -4.27 22.16
C ASP A 543 27.23 -4.94 21.07
N ALA A 544 26.51 -6.03 21.36
CA ALA A 544 25.71 -6.74 20.36
C ALA A 544 24.21 -6.74 20.68
N MET A 545 23.42 -7.09 19.66
CA MET A 545 22.02 -7.49 19.77
C MET A 545 21.75 -8.67 18.84
N LEU A 546 20.83 -9.53 19.24
CA LEU A 546 20.34 -10.65 18.43
C LEU A 546 18.93 -10.34 17.96
N VAL A 547 18.68 -10.42 16.66
CA VAL A 547 17.38 -10.11 16.08
C VAL A 547 16.90 -11.31 15.27
N PHE A 548 15.67 -11.71 15.50
CA PHE A 548 14.97 -12.71 14.70
C PHE A 548 14.02 -12.00 13.74
N GLU A 549 14.16 -12.25 12.43
CA GLU A 549 13.31 -11.66 11.40
C GLU A 549 12.57 -12.71 10.57
N ASP A 550 11.25 -12.55 10.40
CA ASP A 550 10.45 -13.52 9.64
C ASP A 550 10.74 -13.49 8.14
N LYS A 551 11.16 -12.33 7.61
CA LYS A 551 11.33 -12.12 6.17
C LYS A 551 12.80 -12.28 5.79
N ALA A 552 13.15 -13.45 5.28
CA ALA A 552 14.43 -13.64 4.61
C ALA A 552 14.49 -12.83 3.31
N LEU A 553 15.57 -12.09 3.12
CA LEU A 553 15.81 -11.37 1.88
C LEU A 553 16.29 -12.34 0.78
N PRO A 554 15.76 -12.23 -0.46
CA PRO A 554 16.33 -12.93 -1.59
C PRO A 554 17.75 -12.40 -1.83
N VAL A 555 18.67 -13.31 -2.11
CA VAL A 555 20.10 -13.00 -2.21
C VAL A 555 20.51 -13.07 -3.68
N PRO A 556 21.15 -12.00 -4.22
CA PRO A 556 21.78 -12.07 -5.54
C PRO A 556 22.81 -13.19 -5.62
N ARG A 557 22.98 -13.75 -6.83
CA ARG A 557 23.88 -14.88 -7.07
C ARG A 557 25.30 -14.61 -6.60
N GLU A 558 25.81 -13.40 -6.77
CA GLU A 558 27.16 -13.00 -6.39
C GLU A 558 27.38 -13.11 -4.88
N ILE A 559 26.36 -12.75 -4.10
CA ILE A 559 26.40 -12.86 -2.63
C ILE A 559 26.25 -14.33 -2.22
N ALA A 560 25.42 -15.11 -2.92
CA ALA A 560 25.30 -16.55 -2.69
C ALA A 560 26.62 -17.28 -2.93
N ILE A 561 27.35 -16.93 -4.00
CA ILE A 561 28.70 -17.43 -4.30
C ILE A 561 29.68 -17.05 -3.19
N LYS A 562 29.72 -15.78 -2.80
CA LYS A 562 30.60 -15.33 -1.72
C LYS A 562 30.32 -16.03 -0.41
N SER A 563 29.06 -16.25 -0.05
CA SER A 563 28.73 -16.90 1.22
C SER A 563 28.93 -18.41 1.15
N ASN A 564 28.43 -19.09 0.11
CA ASN A 564 28.30 -20.55 0.09
C ASN A 564 29.19 -21.27 -0.91
N GLY A 565 29.94 -20.52 -1.73
CA GLY A 565 30.75 -21.07 -2.80
C GLY A 565 29.99 -21.15 -4.12
N LYS A 566 30.75 -21.14 -5.20
CA LYS A 566 30.29 -21.26 -6.59
C LYS A 566 29.67 -22.62 -6.85
N GLU A 567 30.27 -23.71 -6.35
CA GLU A 567 29.76 -25.06 -6.58
C GLU A 567 28.38 -25.27 -5.96
N TRP A 568 28.23 -24.91 -4.68
CA TRP A 568 26.97 -24.96 -3.97
C TRP A 568 25.90 -24.09 -4.65
N THR A 569 26.28 -22.88 -5.08
CA THR A 569 25.37 -21.95 -5.77
C THR A 569 24.85 -22.56 -7.06
N ASN A 570 25.76 -23.10 -7.89
CA ASN A 570 25.40 -23.78 -9.14
C ASN A 570 24.51 -25.00 -8.88
N GLU A 571 24.76 -25.75 -7.82
CA GLU A 571 23.93 -26.90 -7.45
C GLU A 571 22.50 -26.47 -7.07
N GLN A 572 22.33 -25.45 -6.22
CA GLN A 572 20.99 -24.97 -5.88
C GLN A 572 20.25 -24.37 -7.10
N GLU A 573 20.97 -23.73 -8.02
CA GLU A 573 20.45 -23.25 -9.31
C GLU A 573 19.90 -24.39 -10.17
N LYS A 574 20.60 -25.53 -10.24
CA LYS A 574 20.11 -26.74 -10.94
C LYS A 574 18.78 -27.24 -10.38
N TYR A 575 18.55 -27.07 -9.08
CA TYR A 575 17.28 -27.41 -8.43
C TYR A 575 16.21 -26.31 -8.49
N GLY A 576 16.47 -25.20 -9.20
CA GLY A 576 15.53 -24.07 -9.30
C GLY A 576 15.25 -23.37 -7.97
N LYS A 577 16.13 -23.52 -6.98
CA LYS A 577 15.93 -22.94 -5.64
C LYS A 577 16.40 -21.48 -5.63
N ARG A 578 15.57 -20.61 -5.07
CA ARG A 578 15.95 -19.22 -4.81
C ARG A 578 16.91 -19.14 -3.62
N PHE A 579 17.96 -18.34 -3.75
CA PHE A 579 18.87 -18.06 -2.65
C PHE A 579 18.20 -17.14 -1.64
N VAL A 580 18.17 -17.56 -0.38
CA VAL A 580 17.60 -16.79 0.73
C VAL A 580 18.63 -16.63 1.83
N MET A 581 18.73 -15.42 2.38
CA MET A 581 19.63 -15.13 3.49
C MET A 581 19.13 -15.82 4.75
N GLN A 582 19.99 -16.55 5.46
CA GLN A 582 19.62 -17.24 6.71
C GLN A 582 20.06 -16.46 7.94
N GLY A 583 21.08 -15.60 7.81
CA GLY A 583 21.44 -14.61 8.80
C GLY A 583 22.53 -13.66 8.29
N CYS A 584 22.64 -12.49 8.91
CA CYS A 584 23.66 -11.50 8.62
C CYS A 584 24.16 -10.82 9.90
N THR A 585 25.28 -10.12 9.78
CA THR A 585 25.85 -9.31 10.85
C THR A 585 26.08 -7.91 10.29
N CYS A 586 25.51 -6.89 10.93
CA CYS A 586 25.63 -5.50 10.53
C CYS A 586 25.70 -4.57 11.75
N ILE A 587 25.78 -3.26 11.55
CA ILE A 587 25.62 -2.27 12.64
C ILE A 587 24.20 -1.74 12.64
N ASP A 588 23.57 -1.82 13.81
CA ASP A 588 22.30 -1.15 14.05
C ASP A 588 22.53 0.37 14.16
N ARG A 589 21.91 1.13 13.26
CA ARG A 589 22.13 2.58 13.15
C ARG A 589 21.69 3.36 14.37
N ASP A 590 20.66 2.87 15.07
CA ASP A 590 20.05 3.59 16.19
C ASP A 590 20.82 3.37 17.48
N THR A 591 21.30 2.15 17.72
CA THR A 591 22.00 1.78 18.96
C THR A 591 23.53 1.74 18.83
N GLY A 592 24.07 1.73 17.61
CA GLY A 592 25.50 1.53 17.36
C GLY A 592 26.01 0.13 17.74
N ARG A 593 25.11 -0.82 18.03
CA ARG A 593 25.46 -2.20 18.39
C ARG A 593 25.67 -3.05 17.14
N ILE A 594 26.45 -4.11 17.30
CA ILE A 594 26.57 -5.18 16.31
C ILE A 594 25.26 -5.96 16.31
N ARG A 595 24.52 -5.84 15.22
CA ARG A 595 23.25 -6.51 14.99
C ARG A 595 23.48 -7.84 14.30
N ILE A 596 23.10 -8.93 14.97
CA ILE A 596 23.13 -10.29 14.44
C ILE A 596 21.70 -10.67 14.09
N ASP A 597 21.36 -10.60 12.80
CA ASP A 597 20.04 -11.00 12.31
C ASP A 597 20.05 -12.49 11.95
N ILE A 598 19.08 -13.23 12.47
CA ILE A 598 18.75 -14.58 12.02
C ILE A 598 17.39 -14.48 11.33
N TYR A 599 17.26 -15.03 10.13
CA TYR A 599 16.00 -15.00 9.38
C TYR A 599 15.23 -16.32 9.56
N SER A 600 13.93 -16.32 9.25
CA SER A 600 13.05 -17.50 9.44
C SER A 600 13.62 -18.84 8.92
N PRO A 601 14.31 -18.94 7.76
CA PRO A 601 14.89 -20.21 7.32
C PRO A 601 16.09 -20.69 8.18
N GLY A 602 16.59 -19.82 9.05
CA GLY A 602 17.68 -20.03 10.00
C GLY A 602 17.23 -20.21 11.47
N PHE A 603 15.99 -19.91 11.85
CA PHE A 603 15.51 -19.94 13.26
C PHE A 603 15.76 -21.29 13.95
N GLY A 604 15.70 -22.40 13.22
CA GLY A 604 15.91 -23.75 13.74
C GLY A 604 17.34 -24.27 13.62
N LYS A 605 18.31 -23.45 13.19
CA LYS A 605 19.66 -23.89 12.81
C LYS A 605 20.73 -23.25 13.72
N PRO A 606 21.13 -23.95 14.79
CA PRO A 606 22.24 -23.56 15.70
C PRO A 606 23.46 -23.03 14.95
N ARG A 607 23.82 -23.76 13.89
CA ARG A 607 24.94 -23.45 13.02
C ARG A 607 24.90 -22.02 12.46
N ILE A 608 23.75 -21.51 12.04
CA ILE A 608 23.65 -20.18 11.41
C ILE A 608 23.97 -19.08 12.43
N LEU A 609 23.40 -19.17 13.63
CA LEU A 609 23.72 -18.22 14.70
C LEU A 609 25.21 -18.29 15.07
N THR A 610 25.75 -19.50 15.22
CA THR A 610 27.17 -19.70 15.50
C THR A 610 28.06 -19.10 14.42
N GLU A 611 27.74 -19.30 13.14
CA GLU A 611 28.46 -18.69 12.01
C GLU A 611 28.51 -17.17 12.15
N LYS A 612 27.38 -16.50 12.40
CA LYS A 612 27.34 -15.03 12.51
C LYS A 612 28.13 -14.49 13.69
N VAL A 613 28.13 -15.20 14.82
CA VAL A 613 28.98 -14.85 15.97
C VAL A 613 30.46 -15.01 15.63
N TYR A 614 30.86 -16.11 14.99
CA TYR A 614 32.27 -16.34 14.65
C TYR A 614 32.81 -15.43 13.55
N GLN A 615 31.96 -14.83 12.71
CA GLN A 615 32.37 -13.74 11.83
C GLN A 615 32.89 -12.54 12.65
N VAL A 616 32.21 -12.17 13.73
CA VAL A 616 32.68 -11.10 14.64
C VAL A 616 33.94 -11.52 15.39
N VAL A 617 34.01 -12.79 15.83
CA VAL A 617 35.23 -13.33 16.47
C VAL A 617 36.43 -13.30 15.53
N TYR A 618 36.25 -13.60 14.24
CA TYR A 618 37.31 -13.47 13.23
C TYR A 618 37.85 -12.04 13.18
N GLU A 619 36.96 -11.05 13.19
CA GLU A 619 37.33 -9.64 13.22
C GLU A 619 38.10 -9.26 14.49
N ILE A 620 37.71 -9.79 15.65
CA ILE A 620 38.47 -9.63 16.90
C ILE A 620 39.86 -10.28 16.78
N ILE A 621 39.97 -11.48 16.23
CA ILE A 621 41.26 -12.17 16.02
C ILE A 621 42.16 -11.33 15.12
N ARG A 622 41.59 -10.78 14.04
CA ARG A 622 42.30 -9.96 13.06
C ARG A 622 42.94 -8.73 13.72
N GLU A 623 42.24 -8.09 14.65
CA GLU A 623 42.74 -6.91 15.36
C GLU A 623 43.67 -7.24 16.54
N THR A 624 43.47 -8.37 17.22
CA THR A 624 44.13 -8.64 18.51
C THR A 624 45.28 -9.65 18.43
N SER A 625 45.32 -10.51 17.40
CA SER A 625 46.26 -11.63 17.37
C SER A 625 46.82 -11.91 15.97
N PRO A 626 47.86 -11.17 15.55
CA PRO A 626 48.52 -11.39 14.26
C PRO A 626 49.08 -12.81 14.08
N LYS A 627 49.47 -13.49 15.18
CA LYS A 627 49.94 -14.88 15.15
C LYS A 627 48.79 -15.85 14.83
N THR A 628 47.64 -15.67 15.46
CA THR A 628 46.45 -16.51 15.21
C THR A 628 45.88 -16.25 13.83
N LEU A 629 45.83 -14.98 13.39
CA LEU A 629 45.42 -14.62 12.04
C LEU A 629 46.32 -15.28 10.97
N ARG A 630 47.64 -15.28 11.16
CA ARG A 630 48.58 -15.97 10.26
C ARG A 630 48.33 -17.49 10.21
N ALA A 631 47.92 -18.11 11.32
CA ALA A 631 47.55 -19.51 11.33
C ALA A 631 46.24 -19.77 10.54
N ILE A 632 45.25 -18.88 10.65
CA ILE A 632 44.01 -18.96 9.86
C ILE A 632 44.31 -18.77 8.37
N GLN A 633 45.17 -17.83 8.00
CA GLN A 633 45.61 -17.61 6.62
C GLN A 633 46.29 -18.86 6.04
N LYS A 634 47.27 -19.43 6.75
CA LYS A 634 47.93 -20.67 6.31
C LYS A 634 46.96 -21.84 6.17
N TRP A 635 46.00 -21.97 7.07
CA TRP A 635 44.95 -22.99 7.00
C TRP A 635 44.08 -22.79 5.74
N TYR A 636 43.60 -21.57 5.51
CA TYR A 636 42.77 -21.23 4.35
C TYR A 636 43.53 -21.40 3.02
N ASP A 637 44.78 -20.96 2.95
CA ASP A 637 45.64 -21.12 1.77
C ASP A 637 45.92 -22.61 1.46
N LYS A 638 46.08 -23.45 2.50
CA LYS A 638 46.23 -24.89 2.34
C LYS A 638 44.93 -25.50 1.79
N GLY A 639 43.78 -25.16 2.38
CA GLY A 639 42.47 -25.65 1.97
C GLY A 639 42.17 -25.33 0.51
N THR A 640 42.40 -24.08 0.09
CA THR A 640 42.20 -23.65 -1.30
C THR A 640 43.13 -24.36 -2.28
N LYS A 641 44.40 -24.63 -1.90
CA LYS A 641 45.32 -25.46 -2.70
C LYS A 641 44.88 -26.93 -2.83
N THR A 642 44.14 -27.44 -1.85
CA THR A 642 43.60 -28.81 -1.86
C THR A 642 42.17 -28.91 -2.42
N GLY A 643 41.67 -27.85 -3.06
CA GLY A 643 40.38 -27.85 -3.77
C GLY A 643 39.21 -27.22 -3.01
N ALA A 644 39.42 -26.58 -1.86
CA ALA A 644 38.37 -25.78 -1.23
C ALA A 644 38.01 -24.57 -2.11
N ASP A 645 36.73 -24.20 -2.12
CA ASP A 645 36.22 -23.12 -2.97
C ASP A 645 36.82 -21.76 -2.58
N SER A 646 37.71 -21.25 -3.43
CA SER A 646 38.41 -19.98 -3.23
C SER A 646 37.52 -18.74 -3.37
N THR A 647 36.26 -18.91 -3.81
CA THR A 647 35.29 -17.80 -3.88
C THR A 647 34.69 -17.45 -2.52
N ILE A 648 34.84 -18.31 -1.52
CA ILE A 648 34.36 -18.09 -0.15
C ILE A 648 35.40 -17.25 0.62
N PRO A 649 35.11 -16.03 1.09
CA PRO A 649 36.06 -15.25 1.86
C PRO A 649 36.59 -16.00 3.09
N ILE A 650 37.85 -15.78 3.44
CA ILE A 650 38.52 -16.42 4.59
C ILE A 650 37.74 -16.28 5.90
N SER A 651 37.06 -15.14 6.13
CA SER A 651 36.22 -14.91 7.30
C SER A 651 34.99 -15.82 7.33
N GLU A 652 34.36 -16.04 6.17
CA GLU A 652 33.20 -16.91 6.02
C GLU A 652 33.60 -18.39 6.15
N ALA A 653 34.70 -18.79 5.51
CA ALA A 653 35.25 -20.14 5.63
C ALA A 653 35.61 -20.46 7.09
N PHE A 654 36.27 -19.53 7.78
CA PHE A 654 36.59 -19.63 9.21
C PHE A 654 35.32 -19.79 10.05
N ALA A 655 34.33 -18.91 9.87
CA ALA A 655 33.09 -18.92 10.65
C ALA A 655 32.29 -20.22 10.46
N LYS A 656 32.18 -20.70 9.22
CA LYS A 656 31.52 -21.98 8.88
C LYS A 656 32.21 -23.17 9.52
N THR A 657 33.54 -23.20 9.45
CA THR A 657 34.33 -24.29 10.04
C THR A 657 34.24 -24.28 11.56
N MET A 658 34.31 -23.10 12.19
CA MET A 658 34.09 -22.98 13.63
C MET A 658 32.67 -23.40 14.05
N ALA A 659 31.65 -23.08 13.26
CA ALA A 659 30.29 -23.52 13.55
C ALA A 659 30.11 -25.04 13.44
N ILE A 660 30.75 -25.70 12.46
CA ILE A 660 30.83 -27.17 12.38
C ILE A 660 31.57 -27.74 13.61
N LYS A 661 32.64 -27.08 14.04
CA LYS A 661 33.41 -27.53 15.21
C LYS A 661 32.59 -27.47 16.51
N GLU A 662 31.77 -26.44 16.69
CA GLU A 662 30.87 -26.32 17.84
C GLU A 662 29.76 -27.38 17.86
N THR A 663 29.41 -28.00 16.71
CA THR A 663 28.50 -29.15 16.69
C THR A 663 29.19 -30.48 17.04
N GLY A 664 30.46 -30.45 17.45
CA GLY A 664 31.24 -31.63 17.83
C GLY A 664 31.87 -32.39 16.65
N LEU A 665 31.67 -31.90 15.43
CA LEU A 665 32.24 -32.53 14.24
C LEU A 665 33.74 -32.20 14.11
N PRO A 666 34.56 -33.14 13.60
CA PRO A 666 35.97 -32.87 13.34
C PRO A 666 36.14 -31.85 12.22
N THR A 667 37.18 -31.03 12.32
CA THR A 667 37.54 -29.98 11.37
C THR A 667 39.05 -29.91 11.25
N ASP A 668 39.54 -29.41 10.13
CA ASP A 668 40.97 -29.27 9.83
C ASP A 668 41.58 -27.94 10.35
N ILE A 669 40.75 -27.04 10.88
CA ILE A 669 41.23 -25.78 11.47
C ILE A 669 42.16 -26.07 12.66
N PRO A 670 43.33 -25.39 12.75
CA PRO A 670 44.32 -25.68 13.79
C PRO A 670 43.78 -25.58 15.21
N SER A 671 44.15 -26.54 16.08
CA SER A 671 43.62 -26.61 17.45
C SER A 671 43.92 -25.37 18.30
N ASN A 672 45.06 -24.72 18.07
CA ASN A 672 45.40 -23.44 18.71
C ASN A 672 44.48 -22.29 18.26
N VAL A 673 44.04 -22.29 17.00
CA VAL A 673 43.07 -21.32 16.48
C VAL A 673 41.70 -21.56 17.10
N VAL A 674 41.25 -22.83 17.17
CA VAL A 674 39.98 -23.19 17.84
C VAL A 674 39.98 -22.73 19.29
N LYS A 675 41.02 -23.09 20.06
CA LYS A 675 41.15 -22.70 21.47
C LYS A 675 41.12 -21.18 21.65
N TYR A 676 41.80 -20.44 20.78
CA TYR A 676 41.82 -18.97 20.85
C TYR A 676 40.44 -18.36 20.51
N ALA A 677 39.79 -18.84 19.45
CA ALA A 677 38.46 -18.36 19.06
C ALA A 677 37.39 -18.69 20.12
N GLN A 678 37.42 -19.89 20.68
CA GLN A 678 36.54 -20.27 21.80
C GLN A 678 36.84 -19.47 23.07
N LYS A 679 38.12 -19.12 23.32
CA LYS A 679 38.48 -18.21 24.41
C LYS A 679 37.86 -16.84 24.23
N ILE A 680 37.92 -16.23 23.03
CA ILE A 680 37.25 -14.93 22.76
C ILE A 680 35.73 -15.01 23.02
N PHE A 681 35.14 -16.17 22.75
CA PHE A 681 33.73 -16.45 22.98
C PHE A 681 33.44 -17.06 24.37
N SER A 682 34.37 -16.91 25.32
CA SER A 682 34.17 -17.29 26.73
C SER A 682 33.95 -16.04 27.58
N ASP A 683 33.20 -16.22 28.66
CA ASP A 683 32.99 -15.24 29.74
C ASP A 683 34.31 -14.73 30.36
N LYS A 684 35.37 -15.55 30.31
CA LYS A 684 36.70 -15.21 30.86
C LYS A 684 37.51 -14.24 29.99
N CYS A 685 37.12 -14.00 28.74
CA CYS A 685 37.89 -13.17 27.84
C CYS A 685 37.35 -11.75 27.77
N LYS A 686 38.19 -10.79 28.19
CA LYS A 686 37.92 -9.37 28.02
C LYS A 686 38.39 -8.91 26.66
N VAL A 687 37.47 -8.43 25.83
CA VAL A 687 37.79 -7.77 24.56
C VAL A 687 37.78 -6.27 24.81
N GLU A 688 38.92 -5.63 24.53
CA GLU A 688 39.09 -4.20 24.73
C GLU A 688 38.03 -3.41 23.93
N PRO A 689 37.35 -2.41 24.53
CA PRO A 689 36.33 -1.62 23.84
C PRO A 689 36.86 -0.96 22.55
N SER A 690 38.13 -0.54 22.55
CA SER A 690 38.79 0.05 21.37
C SER A 690 38.87 -0.89 20.18
N VAL A 691 38.96 -2.20 20.41
CA VAL A 691 38.90 -3.23 19.36
C VAL A 691 37.49 -3.31 18.80
N ILE A 692 36.47 -3.30 19.67
CA ILE A 692 35.07 -3.34 19.23
C ILE A 692 34.70 -2.11 18.40
N GLU A 693 35.14 -0.91 18.79
CA GLU A 693 34.90 0.31 18.00
C GLU A 693 35.55 0.26 16.62
N LYS A 694 36.76 -0.32 16.49
CA LYS A 694 37.37 -0.58 15.18
C LYS A 694 36.59 -1.60 14.34
N ILE A 695 35.97 -2.59 14.98
CA ILE A 695 35.13 -3.57 14.27
C ILE A 695 33.84 -2.91 13.80
N LYS A 696 33.21 -2.10 14.66
CA LYS A 696 32.00 -1.34 14.32
C LYS A 696 32.23 -0.45 13.12
N SER A 697 33.33 0.32 13.08
CA SER A 697 33.62 1.20 11.95
C SER A 697 33.80 0.45 10.62
N LYS A 698 34.31 -0.79 10.65
CA LYS A 698 34.44 -1.63 9.44
C LYS A 698 33.13 -2.25 8.99
N LEU A 699 32.18 -2.48 9.90
CA LEU A 699 30.86 -3.02 9.58
C LEU A 699 29.88 -1.93 9.09
N THR A 700 30.22 -0.65 9.25
CA THR A 700 29.42 0.49 8.78
C THR A 700 29.70 0.88 7.32
N GLY A 701 30.85 0.45 6.78
CA GLY A 701 31.26 0.70 5.38
C GLY A 701 30.77 -0.39 4.43
#